data_AF-A0A9X9QAV3-F1
#
_entry.id   AF-A0A9X9QAV3-F1
#
_cell.length_a   1.000
_cell.length_b   1.000
_cell.length_c   1.000
_cell.angle_alpha   90.00
_cell.angle_beta   90.00
_cell.angle_gamma   90.00
#
_symmetry.space_group_name_H-M   'P 1'
#
loop_
_entity.id
_entity.type
_entity.pdbx_description
1 polymer ?
#
loop_
_entity_poly.entity_id
_entity_poly.type
_entity_poly.pdbx_seq_one_letter_code
_entity_poly.pdbx_strand_id
1 'polypeptide(L)'
;MSGRIGPNIQLAECYGLRLKHMKSDEIHWLHPQMTVGEVQDKYECLHVEAEWRYDLQIRYLPEDFMESLKEDRTTLLYFYQQLRNDYMQRYASKVSEGMALQLGCLELRRFFKDMPHNALDKKSNFELLEKEVGLDLFFPKQMQENLKPKQFRKMIQQTFQQYASLKEEECVMKFFNTLAGFANIDQETYRCELIQGWNITVDLVIGPKGIRQLTSQDAKPTCLAEFKQIRSIRCLPLEEGQAVLQLGIEGAPQSLSIKTSSLAEAENMADLVDGYCRLQGEHKGSLIIHPKKDGEKRNSLPQIPMLNLEAQQPHLSESCSIESDIYAEIPDETLRRPGGPQYGVARGDVVLNRILGEGFFGEVYEGVYTNHKGEKFNVAVKTCKKDCTLDNKEKFLSEAVIMKNLDHPHIVKLIGIIEEEPTWIIMELYPYGELGHYLERNKNSLKVLTLVLYSLQICKAMAYLESINCVHRDIAVRNILVASTECVKLGDFGLSRYIEDEEYYKASVTRLPIKWMSPESINFRRFTTASDVWMFAVCMWEILSFGKQPFFWLENKDVIGVLEKGDRLPKPDLCPPILYTLMTRCWDYDPSERPRFTELVCNLSDIYQMEKDIAIEQERNARYRPPKILEPTAYQEPPPKPSRPKYRPPPQTNLLAPKLQFQVPEGLCASSPTLTSPMEYPSPVNSLHTPPLHRHNVFKRHSMREEDFIRPSSREEAQQLWEAERLKMRQILDKQQKQMVEDYQWLRQEEKSLDPMVYMNDKSPLTPEKEAGYTEFTGPPQKPPRLGAQSIQPTANLDRTDDLVYLNVMELVRAVLDLKNELCQLPPEGYVVVVKNVGLTLRKLIGSVDDLLPSLPSSSRTEIEGTQKLLNKDLAELINKMRLAQQNAVTSLSEECKRQMLTASHTLAVDAKNLLDAVDQAKVLANLAHPPAE
;
A
#
# COMPACT_ATOMS: atom_id res chain seq x y z
N MET A 1 -28.75 -2.92 14.84
CA MET A 1 -27.67 -3.92 15.05
C MET A 1 -26.35 -3.19 15.21
N SER A 2 -25.41 -3.71 16.02
CA SER A 2 -24.20 -2.99 16.42
C SER A 2 -23.12 -2.89 15.33
N GLY A 3 -23.16 -3.72 14.28
CA GLY A 3 -22.17 -3.74 13.19
C GLY A 3 -20.75 -4.19 13.57
N ARG A 4 -20.48 -4.43 14.86
CA ARG A 4 -19.14 -4.71 15.42
C ARG A 4 -18.45 -5.95 14.82
N ILE A 5 -19.23 -6.97 14.44
CA ILE A 5 -18.72 -8.21 13.81
C ILE A 5 -18.64 -8.14 12.26
N GLY A 6 -19.16 -7.07 11.65
CA GLY A 6 -19.16 -6.84 10.21
C GLY A 6 -20.52 -6.39 9.67
N PRO A 7 -20.57 -5.87 8.43
CA PRO A 7 -21.80 -5.41 7.78
C PRO A 7 -22.59 -6.55 7.13
N ASN A 8 -23.87 -6.28 6.82
CA ASN A 8 -24.70 -7.04 5.87
C ASN A 8 -24.80 -8.57 6.11
N ILE A 9 -24.84 -9.00 7.37
CA ILE A 9 -25.10 -10.41 7.72
C ILE A 9 -26.48 -10.82 7.21
N GLN A 10 -26.52 -11.91 6.45
CA GLN A 10 -27.73 -12.55 5.92
C GLN A 10 -28.04 -13.84 6.69
N LEU A 11 -27.00 -14.54 7.14
CA LEU A 11 -27.09 -15.84 7.80
C LEU A 11 -27.12 -15.72 9.34
N ALA A 12 -27.90 -14.77 9.86
CA ALA A 12 -28.00 -14.49 11.30
C ALA A 12 -28.46 -15.73 12.11
N GLU A 13 -29.30 -16.58 11.49
CA GLU A 13 -29.84 -17.80 12.09
C GLU A 13 -28.77 -18.87 12.41
N CYS A 14 -27.56 -18.77 11.82
CA CYS A 14 -26.47 -19.72 12.00
C CYS A 14 -25.70 -19.52 13.32
N TYR A 15 -25.89 -18.37 13.97
CA TYR A 15 -25.21 -18.00 15.21
C TYR A 15 -25.92 -18.56 16.45
N GLY A 16 -25.14 -19.08 17.39
CA GLY A 16 -25.55 -19.44 18.74
C GLY A 16 -24.66 -18.75 19.78
N LEU A 17 -25.12 -18.69 21.02
CA LEU A 17 -24.38 -18.11 22.15
C LEU A 17 -23.92 -19.24 23.08
N ARG A 18 -22.62 -19.29 23.39
CA ARG A 18 -22.03 -20.31 24.26
C ARG A 18 -21.46 -19.69 25.53
N LEU A 19 -21.95 -20.15 26.67
CA LEU A 19 -21.34 -19.91 27.97
C LEU A 19 -20.25 -20.96 28.21
N LYS A 20 -19.06 -20.54 28.62
CA LYS A 20 -17.95 -21.42 28.99
C LYS A 20 -17.44 -21.07 30.38
N HIS A 21 -17.21 -22.06 31.23
CA HIS A 21 -16.45 -21.87 32.46
C HIS A 21 -14.94 -21.83 32.15
N MET A 22 -14.21 -20.90 32.74
CA MET A 22 -12.80 -20.66 32.42
C MET A 22 -11.84 -21.61 33.15
N LYS A 23 -12.29 -22.28 34.21
CA LYS A 23 -11.47 -23.19 35.04
C LYS A 23 -11.75 -24.69 34.81
N SER A 24 -12.80 -25.04 34.07
CA SER A 24 -13.14 -26.42 33.70
C SER A 24 -13.47 -26.52 32.20
N ASP A 25 -13.67 -27.74 31.70
CA ASP A 25 -14.12 -27.98 30.32
C ASP A 25 -15.65 -27.83 30.15
N GLU A 26 -16.34 -27.32 31.16
CA GLU A 26 -17.79 -27.14 31.16
C GLU A 26 -18.22 -26.04 30.18
N ILE A 27 -19.18 -26.40 29.32
CA ILE A 27 -19.77 -25.53 28.31
C ILE A 27 -21.30 -25.70 28.29
N HIS A 28 -22.00 -24.58 28.12
CA HIS A 28 -23.46 -24.53 27.98
C HIS A 28 -23.80 -23.68 26.76
N TRP A 29 -24.52 -24.25 25.80
CA TRP A 29 -25.12 -23.50 24.70
C TRP A 29 -26.44 -22.90 25.15
N LEU A 30 -26.50 -21.57 25.13
CA LEU A 30 -27.64 -20.81 25.61
C LEU A 30 -28.68 -20.75 24.51
N HIS A 31 -29.80 -21.44 24.73
CA HIS A 31 -30.89 -21.52 23.75
C HIS A 31 -31.46 -20.11 23.45
N PRO A 32 -31.75 -19.74 22.19
CA PRO A 32 -32.16 -18.38 21.84
C PRO A 32 -33.46 -17.85 22.48
N GLN A 33 -34.24 -18.71 23.15
CA GLN A 33 -35.45 -18.30 23.88
C GLN A 33 -35.23 -18.14 25.39
N MET A 34 -34.03 -18.40 25.90
CA MET A 34 -33.68 -18.24 27.31
C MET A 34 -33.36 -16.77 27.61
N THR A 35 -33.91 -16.24 28.69
CA THR A 35 -33.69 -14.87 29.14
C THR A 35 -32.36 -14.74 29.88
N VAL A 36 -31.79 -13.53 29.92
CA VAL A 36 -30.54 -13.28 30.69
C VAL A 36 -30.72 -13.69 32.15
N GLY A 37 -31.81 -13.29 32.81
CA GLY A 37 -32.10 -13.70 34.19
C GLY A 37 -32.10 -15.22 34.40
N GLU A 38 -32.70 -16.00 33.48
CA GLU A 38 -32.63 -17.47 33.53
C GLU A 38 -31.19 -18.00 33.36
N VAL A 39 -30.31 -17.31 32.62
CA VAL A 39 -28.87 -17.66 32.54
C VAL A 39 -28.19 -17.42 33.90
N GLN A 40 -28.42 -16.25 34.51
CA GLN A 40 -27.78 -15.87 35.77
C GLN A 40 -28.22 -16.80 36.91
N ASP A 41 -29.53 -17.03 37.04
CA ASP A 41 -30.13 -17.91 38.05
C ASP A 41 -29.74 -19.39 37.89
N LYS A 42 -29.40 -19.83 36.68
CA LYS A 42 -29.05 -21.24 36.39
C LYS A 42 -27.55 -21.53 36.42
N TYR A 43 -26.70 -20.57 36.04
CA TYR A 43 -25.26 -20.79 35.84
C TYR A 43 -24.38 -19.82 36.64
N GLU A 44 -24.64 -18.51 36.60
CA GLU A 44 -23.83 -17.52 37.34
C GLU A 44 -24.04 -17.60 38.86
N CYS A 45 -25.14 -18.19 39.32
CA CYS A 45 -25.35 -18.50 40.74
C CYS A 45 -24.36 -19.56 41.30
N LEU A 46 -23.71 -20.35 40.43
CA LEU A 46 -22.82 -21.45 40.80
C LEU A 46 -21.36 -20.99 40.99
N HIS A 47 -20.94 -19.97 40.26
CA HIS A 47 -19.55 -19.48 40.19
C HIS A 47 -19.52 -17.97 39.94
N VAL A 48 -18.51 -17.28 40.49
CA VAL A 48 -18.33 -15.82 40.32
C VAL A 48 -18.31 -15.46 38.83
N GLU A 49 -18.99 -14.39 38.42
CA GLU A 49 -19.12 -13.92 37.03
C GLU A 49 -17.80 -13.92 36.24
N ALA A 50 -16.69 -13.49 36.86
CA ALA A 50 -15.36 -13.46 36.25
C ALA A 50 -14.76 -14.84 35.91
N GLU A 51 -15.37 -15.94 36.35
CA GLU A 51 -15.02 -17.31 35.99
C GLU A 51 -15.76 -17.80 34.74
N TRP A 52 -16.76 -17.04 34.27
CA TRP A 52 -17.54 -17.33 33.07
C TRP A 52 -17.10 -16.50 31.87
N ARG A 53 -17.33 -17.03 30.66
CA ARG A 53 -17.13 -16.32 29.40
C ARG A 53 -18.23 -16.63 28.40
N TYR A 54 -18.80 -15.59 27.81
CA TYR A 54 -19.74 -15.68 26.71
C TYR A 54 -19.01 -15.60 25.36
N ASP A 55 -19.17 -16.63 24.54
CA ASP A 55 -18.65 -16.73 23.18
C ASP A 55 -19.83 -16.74 22.17
N LEU A 56 -19.93 -15.72 21.31
CA LEU A 56 -20.77 -15.80 20.11
C LEU A 56 -20.10 -16.73 19.10
N GLN A 57 -20.79 -17.73 18.57
CA GLN A 57 -20.22 -18.70 17.63
C GLN A 57 -21.22 -19.13 16.56
N ILE A 58 -20.74 -19.44 15.36
CA ILE A 58 -21.53 -20.13 14.35
C ILE A 58 -21.63 -21.60 14.77
N ARG A 59 -22.85 -22.11 14.89
CA ARG A 59 -23.13 -23.48 15.35
C ARG A 59 -23.99 -24.27 14.36
N TYR A 60 -25.02 -23.63 13.82
CA TYR A 60 -25.98 -24.26 12.92
C TYR A 60 -25.61 -23.91 11.49
N LEU A 61 -25.18 -24.90 10.70
CA LEU A 61 -24.71 -24.68 9.34
C LEU A 61 -25.79 -25.04 8.29
N PRO A 62 -25.94 -24.27 7.19
CA PRO A 62 -26.81 -24.66 6.08
C PRO A 62 -26.38 -26.00 5.44
N GLU A 63 -27.30 -26.69 4.74
CA GLU A 63 -26.99 -27.96 4.06
C GLU A 63 -25.83 -27.79 3.05
N ASP A 64 -25.87 -26.70 2.27
CA ASP A 64 -24.81 -26.25 1.36
C ASP A 64 -23.98 -25.08 1.95
N PHE A 65 -23.54 -25.20 3.23
CA PHE A 65 -22.89 -24.09 3.94
C PHE A 65 -21.72 -23.44 3.19
N MET A 66 -20.93 -24.21 2.42
CA MET A 66 -19.79 -23.68 1.66
C MET A 66 -20.20 -22.70 0.56
N GLU A 67 -21.38 -22.87 -0.06
CA GLU A 67 -21.89 -21.93 -1.05
C GLU A 67 -22.68 -20.82 -0.35
N SER A 68 -23.52 -21.15 0.65
CA SER A 68 -24.29 -20.15 1.42
C SER A 68 -23.40 -19.11 2.07
N LEU A 69 -22.25 -19.51 2.64
CA LEU A 69 -21.31 -18.58 3.26
C LEU A 69 -20.62 -17.66 2.23
N LYS A 70 -20.44 -18.05 0.97
CA LYS A 70 -19.82 -17.14 -0.03
C LYS A 70 -20.69 -15.91 -0.29
N GLU A 71 -22.00 -16.07 -0.26
CA GLU A 71 -22.97 -14.98 -0.41
C GLU A 71 -23.00 -14.04 0.82
N ASP A 72 -22.58 -14.52 1.99
CA ASP A 72 -22.43 -13.75 3.23
C ASP A 72 -20.97 -13.71 3.71
N ARG A 73 -20.19 -12.80 3.09
CA ARG A 73 -18.77 -12.58 3.40
C ARG A 73 -18.49 -12.34 4.89
N THR A 74 -19.41 -11.72 5.63
CA THR A 74 -19.20 -11.45 7.06
C THR A 74 -19.27 -12.75 7.85
N THR A 75 -20.32 -13.55 7.63
CA THR A 75 -20.47 -14.87 8.26
C THR A 75 -19.35 -15.83 7.83
N LEU A 76 -18.90 -15.78 6.57
CA LEU A 76 -17.74 -16.54 6.06
C LEU A 76 -16.45 -16.24 6.84
N LEU A 77 -16.12 -14.96 7.01
CA LEU A 77 -14.91 -14.53 7.71
C LEU A 77 -15.00 -14.79 9.22
N TYR A 78 -16.20 -14.69 9.80
CA TYR A 78 -16.44 -15.08 11.19
C TYR A 78 -16.18 -16.58 11.40
N PHE A 79 -16.75 -17.43 10.54
CA PHE A 79 -16.57 -18.88 10.59
C PHE A 79 -15.11 -19.27 10.38
N TYR A 80 -14.43 -18.60 9.44
CA TYR A 80 -12.98 -18.73 9.25
C TYR A 80 -12.20 -18.46 10.53
N GLN A 81 -12.46 -17.32 11.19
CA GLN A 81 -11.72 -16.93 12.39
C GLN A 81 -12.01 -17.89 13.56
N GLN A 82 -13.25 -18.38 13.68
CA GLN A 82 -13.64 -19.39 14.67
C GLN A 82 -12.88 -20.71 14.46
N LEU A 83 -12.89 -21.28 13.24
CA LEU A 83 -12.18 -22.52 12.93
C LEU A 83 -10.66 -22.36 13.00
N ARG A 84 -10.13 -21.20 12.60
CA ARG A 84 -8.70 -20.85 12.75
C ARG A 84 -8.27 -20.82 14.21
N ASN A 85 -9.07 -20.23 15.09
CA ASN A 85 -8.79 -20.21 16.53
C ASN A 85 -8.83 -21.63 17.12
N ASP A 86 -9.85 -22.44 16.78
CA ASP A 86 -9.95 -23.83 17.26
C ASP A 86 -8.77 -24.69 16.76
N TYR A 87 -8.38 -24.52 15.49
CA TYR A 87 -7.17 -25.11 14.92
C TYR A 87 -5.92 -24.76 15.72
N MET A 88 -5.65 -23.46 15.95
CA MET A 88 -4.44 -23.01 16.67
C MET A 88 -4.40 -23.53 18.11
N GLN A 89 -5.53 -23.64 18.79
CA GLN A 89 -5.61 -24.09 20.19
C GLN A 89 -5.57 -25.62 20.34
N ARG A 90 -6.21 -26.38 19.45
CA ARG A 90 -6.46 -27.84 19.64
C ARG A 90 -5.72 -28.76 18.69
N TYR A 91 -5.36 -28.29 17.49
CA TYR A 91 -4.93 -29.15 16.38
C TYR A 91 -3.57 -28.78 15.78
N ALA A 92 -3.12 -27.53 15.87
CA ALA A 92 -1.89 -27.05 15.24
C ALA A 92 -0.61 -27.79 15.70
N SER A 93 -0.60 -28.32 16.93
CA SER A 93 0.48 -29.17 17.45
C SER A 93 0.34 -30.67 17.14
N LYS A 94 -0.78 -31.09 16.52
CA LYS A 94 -1.12 -32.50 16.19
C LYS A 94 -1.09 -32.79 14.69
N VAL A 95 -1.28 -31.78 13.84
CA VAL A 95 -1.14 -31.91 12.38
C VAL A 95 0.33 -32.07 11.97
N SER A 96 0.56 -32.52 10.75
CA SER A 96 1.93 -32.58 10.19
C SER A 96 2.51 -31.18 9.98
N GLU A 97 3.84 -31.05 10.09
CA GLU A 97 4.56 -29.79 9.82
C GLU A 97 4.22 -29.21 8.44
N GLY A 98 4.03 -30.06 7.43
CA GLY A 98 3.61 -29.65 6.09
C GLY A 98 2.22 -29.02 6.07
N MET A 99 1.25 -29.61 6.77
CA MET A 99 -0.11 -29.07 6.86
C MET A 99 -0.14 -27.76 7.66
N ALA A 100 0.59 -27.68 8.77
CA ALA A 100 0.73 -26.46 9.55
C ALA A 100 1.38 -25.32 8.75
N LEU A 101 2.39 -25.63 7.94
CA LEU A 101 3.03 -24.68 7.02
C LEU A 101 2.06 -24.18 5.95
N GLN A 102 1.23 -25.05 5.38
CA GLN A 102 0.20 -24.67 4.40
C GLN A 102 -0.86 -23.75 5.00
N LEU A 103 -1.46 -24.14 6.13
CA LEU A 103 -2.50 -23.37 6.82
C LEU A 103 -1.98 -22.00 7.29
N GLY A 104 -0.75 -21.95 7.81
CA GLY A 104 -0.10 -20.69 8.21
C GLY A 104 0.22 -19.77 7.03
N CYS A 105 0.69 -20.32 5.89
CA CYS A 105 0.91 -19.52 4.68
C CYS A 105 -0.40 -19.01 4.04
N LEU A 106 -1.50 -19.76 4.15
CA LEU A 106 -2.83 -19.32 3.71
C LEU A 106 -3.34 -18.14 4.54
N GLU A 107 -3.23 -18.20 5.87
CA GLU A 107 -3.53 -17.02 6.70
C GLU A 107 -2.57 -15.87 6.33
N LEU A 108 -1.27 -16.12 6.17
CA LEU A 108 -0.33 -15.03 5.90
C LEU A 108 -0.68 -14.25 4.62
N ARG A 109 -1.18 -14.93 3.58
CA ARG A 109 -1.71 -14.30 2.36
C ARG A 109 -3.03 -13.55 2.61
N ARG A 110 -3.93 -14.13 3.42
CA ARG A 110 -5.23 -13.50 3.74
C ARG A 110 -5.06 -12.26 4.62
N PHE A 111 -4.21 -12.36 5.64
CA PHE A 111 -3.89 -11.31 6.60
C PHE A 111 -3.20 -10.12 5.90
N PHE A 112 -2.23 -10.38 5.03
CA PHE A 112 -1.55 -9.37 4.23
C PHE A 112 -2.09 -9.33 2.79
N LYS A 113 -3.42 -9.21 2.64
CA LYS A 113 -4.10 -9.28 1.32
C LYS A 113 -3.64 -8.26 0.27
N ASP A 114 -3.08 -7.13 0.68
CA ASP A 114 -2.56 -6.09 -0.24
C ASP A 114 -1.06 -6.27 -0.56
N MET A 115 -0.36 -7.18 0.12
CA MET A 115 1.09 -7.36 -0.01
C MET A 115 1.47 -7.95 -1.39
N PRO A 116 2.54 -7.46 -2.05
CA PRO A 116 3.05 -8.03 -3.29
C PRO A 116 3.36 -9.53 -3.19
N HIS A 117 3.22 -10.26 -4.30
CA HIS A 117 3.36 -11.72 -4.33
C HIS A 117 4.76 -12.22 -3.94
N ASN A 118 5.78 -11.41 -4.16
CA ASN A 118 7.20 -11.67 -3.87
C ASN A 118 7.73 -10.92 -2.64
N ALA A 119 6.87 -10.23 -1.88
CA ALA A 119 7.33 -9.33 -0.80
C ALA A 119 8.15 -10.07 0.28
N LEU A 120 7.83 -11.33 0.58
CA LEU A 120 8.54 -12.14 1.57
C LEU A 120 9.89 -12.70 1.09
N ASP A 121 10.18 -12.64 -0.22
CA ASP A 121 11.49 -13.04 -0.74
C ASP A 121 12.59 -12.06 -0.26
N LYS A 122 12.21 -10.81 0.05
CA LYS A 122 13.09 -9.81 0.65
C LYS A 122 13.37 -10.13 2.12
N LYS A 123 14.67 -10.26 2.44
CA LYS A 123 15.16 -10.55 3.79
C LYS A 123 14.63 -9.59 4.86
N SER A 124 14.63 -8.27 4.59
CA SER A 124 14.15 -7.24 5.53
C SER A 124 12.65 -7.35 5.80
N ASN A 125 11.83 -7.54 4.77
CA ASN A 125 10.39 -7.76 4.91
C ASN A 125 10.08 -9.02 5.76
N PHE A 126 10.85 -10.11 5.59
CA PHE A 126 10.70 -11.29 6.43
C PHE A 126 11.19 -11.05 7.87
N GLU A 127 12.29 -10.34 8.07
CA GLU A 127 12.81 -10.03 9.41
C GLU A 127 11.90 -9.07 10.18
N LEU A 128 11.18 -8.18 9.48
CA LEU A 128 10.07 -7.41 10.04
C LEU A 128 8.93 -8.34 10.50
N LEU A 129 8.46 -9.26 9.64
CA LEU A 129 7.44 -10.24 10.00
C LEU A 129 7.84 -11.06 11.24
N GLU A 130 9.09 -11.55 11.28
CA GLU A 130 9.62 -12.41 12.33
C GLU A 130 9.77 -11.70 13.68
N LYS A 131 10.23 -10.44 13.70
CA LYS A 131 10.46 -9.67 14.93
C LYS A 131 9.25 -8.88 15.44
N GLU A 132 8.44 -8.35 14.54
CA GLU A 132 7.44 -7.30 14.85
C GLU A 132 6.00 -7.81 14.77
N VAL A 133 5.75 -8.92 14.06
CA VAL A 133 4.40 -9.53 13.98
C VAL A 133 4.31 -10.81 14.80
N GLY A 134 5.43 -11.52 14.94
CA GLY A 134 5.48 -12.85 15.52
C GLY A 134 5.05 -13.91 14.50
N LEU A 135 5.88 -14.93 14.30
CA LEU A 135 5.51 -16.09 13.48
C LEU A 135 4.51 -17.01 14.19
N ASP A 136 4.36 -16.88 15.51
CA ASP A 136 3.45 -17.67 16.35
C ASP A 136 1.97 -17.32 16.14
N LEU A 137 1.68 -16.12 15.62
CA LEU A 137 0.35 -15.77 15.12
C LEU A 137 -0.10 -16.65 13.93
N PHE A 138 0.85 -17.18 13.15
CA PHE A 138 0.58 -17.90 11.90
C PHE A 138 0.91 -19.40 11.99
N PHE A 139 1.92 -19.77 12.78
CA PHE A 139 2.48 -21.12 12.85
C PHE A 139 2.62 -21.59 14.30
N PRO A 140 2.40 -22.89 14.60
CA PRO A 140 2.54 -23.42 15.96
C PRO A 140 3.98 -23.24 16.49
N LYS A 141 4.12 -22.94 17.79
CA LYS A 141 5.40 -22.69 18.46
C LYS A 141 6.41 -23.84 18.26
N GLN A 142 5.92 -25.08 18.25
CA GLN A 142 6.72 -26.28 18.02
C GLN A 142 7.49 -26.24 16.69
N MET A 143 6.93 -25.64 15.62
CA MET A 143 7.67 -25.50 14.35
C MET A 143 8.83 -24.50 14.44
N GLN A 144 8.69 -23.44 15.23
CA GLN A 144 9.75 -22.44 15.45
C GLN A 144 10.86 -22.98 16.35
N GLU A 145 10.50 -23.82 17.32
CA GLU A 145 11.45 -24.46 18.25
C GLU A 145 12.22 -25.61 17.59
N ASN A 146 11.54 -26.44 16.76
CA ASN A 146 12.14 -27.61 16.12
C ASN A 146 12.98 -27.30 14.87
N LEU A 147 12.65 -26.22 14.13
CA LEU A 147 13.31 -25.88 12.87
C LEU A 147 14.30 -24.73 13.03
N LYS A 148 15.48 -24.86 12.43
CA LYS A 148 16.45 -23.74 12.40
C LYS A 148 15.84 -22.53 11.68
N PRO A 149 15.95 -21.28 12.19
CA PRO A 149 15.26 -20.12 11.62
C PRO A 149 15.48 -19.92 10.12
N LYS A 150 16.70 -20.11 9.62
CA LYS A 150 17.03 -20.03 8.18
C LYS A 150 16.34 -21.11 7.32
N GLN A 151 16.11 -22.30 7.87
CA GLN A 151 15.37 -23.38 7.21
C GLN A 151 13.87 -23.07 7.22
N PHE A 152 13.33 -22.67 8.37
CA PHE A 152 11.91 -22.33 8.51
C PHE A 152 11.50 -21.15 7.60
N ARG A 153 12.31 -20.08 7.58
CA ARG A 153 12.17 -18.95 6.64
C ARG A 153 12.07 -19.42 5.19
N LYS A 154 12.97 -20.30 4.75
CA LYS A 154 12.96 -20.84 3.38
C LYS A 154 11.70 -21.66 3.10
N MET A 155 11.25 -22.49 4.05
CA MET A 155 10.02 -23.28 3.93
C MET A 155 8.78 -22.40 3.81
N ILE A 156 8.69 -21.30 4.58
CA ILE A 156 7.60 -20.31 4.48
C ILE A 156 7.64 -19.63 3.11
N GLN A 157 8.79 -19.10 2.69
CA GLN A 157 8.94 -18.44 1.37
C GLN A 157 8.50 -19.35 0.21
N GLN A 158 8.99 -20.60 0.17
CA GLN A 158 8.66 -21.57 -0.88
C GLN A 158 7.18 -21.99 -0.89
N THR A 159 6.54 -22.06 0.28
CA THR A 159 5.13 -22.46 0.39
C THR A 159 4.21 -21.28 0.08
N PHE A 160 4.55 -20.08 0.55
CA PHE A 160 3.80 -18.85 0.29
C PHE A 160 3.69 -18.54 -1.20
N GLN A 161 4.73 -18.79 -2.00
CA GLN A 161 4.71 -18.61 -3.45
C GLN A 161 3.55 -19.37 -4.15
N GLN A 162 3.10 -20.50 -3.59
CA GLN A 162 1.94 -21.27 -4.11
C GLN A 162 0.59 -20.58 -3.88
N TYR A 163 0.53 -19.64 -2.93
CA TYR A 163 -0.68 -18.94 -2.50
C TYR A 163 -0.60 -17.43 -2.77
N ALA A 164 0.55 -16.93 -3.22
CA ALA A 164 0.85 -15.50 -3.31
C ALA A 164 -0.08 -14.68 -4.23
N SER A 165 -0.79 -15.34 -5.14
CA SER A 165 -1.79 -14.75 -6.05
C SER A 165 -3.25 -14.88 -5.56
N LEU A 166 -3.52 -15.59 -4.46
CA LEU A 166 -4.87 -15.83 -3.97
C LEU A 166 -5.46 -14.61 -3.27
N LYS A 167 -6.76 -14.40 -3.49
CA LYS A 167 -7.60 -13.41 -2.80
C LYS A 167 -8.01 -13.92 -1.40
N GLU A 168 -8.48 -13.00 -0.56
CA GLU A 168 -8.94 -13.28 0.82
C GLU A 168 -9.97 -14.43 0.88
N GLU A 169 -11.00 -14.41 0.04
CA GLU A 169 -12.03 -15.47 -0.01
C GLU A 169 -11.46 -16.82 -0.51
N GLU A 170 -10.55 -16.80 -1.50
CA GLU A 170 -9.89 -18.00 -2.01
C GLU A 170 -8.97 -18.65 -0.96
N CYS A 171 -8.27 -17.83 -0.16
CA CYS A 171 -7.49 -18.29 0.99
C CYS A 171 -8.37 -18.96 2.04
N VAL A 172 -9.53 -18.37 2.36
CA VAL A 172 -10.50 -18.90 3.33
C VAL A 172 -11.05 -20.25 2.86
N MET A 173 -11.54 -20.35 1.63
CA MET A 173 -12.08 -21.60 1.08
C MET A 173 -10.99 -22.69 0.99
N LYS A 174 -9.77 -22.33 0.61
CA LYS A 174 -8.64 -23.27 0.57
C LYS A 174 -8.22 -23.72 1.97
N PHE A 175 -8.29 -22.86 2.97
CA PHE A 175 -8.05 -23.22 4.38
C PHE A 175 -9.10 -24.21 4.88
N PHE A 176 -10.39 -23.99 4.61
CA PHE A 176 -11.45 -24.95 4.96
C PHE A 176 -11.21 -26.32 4.31
N ASN A 177 -10.92 -26.35 3.01
CA ASN A 177 -10.64 -27.61 2.30
C ASN A 177 -9.40 -28.34 2.84
N THR A 178 -8.35 -27.61 3.23
CA THR A 178 -7.17 -28.22 3.86
C THR A 178 -7.46 -28.71 5.28
N LEU A 179 -8.18 -27.95 6.09
CA LEU A 179 -8.53 -28.33 7.46
C LEU A 179 -9.51 -29.52 7.51
N ALA A 180 -10.49 -29.56 6.61
CA ALA A 180 -11.47 -30.64 6.46
C ALA A 180 -10.84 -32.01 6.13
N GLY A 181 -9.60 -32.03 5.61
CA GLY A 181 -8.84 -33.26 5.39
C GLY A 181 -8.31 -33.92 6.67
N PHE A 182 -8.43 -33.26 7.83
CA PHE A 182 -7.94 -33.74 9.12
C PHE A 182 -8.97 -33.62 10.27
N ALA A 183 -9.77 -32.55 10.28
CA ALA A 183 -10.77 -32.28 11.29
C ALA A 183 -12.15 -32.13 10.66
N ASN A 184 -13.20 -32.66 11.30
CA ASN A 184 -14.57 -32.36 10.93
C ASN A 184 -14.84 -30.89 11.27
N ILE A 185 -15.25 -30.11 10.26
CA ILE A 185 -15.52 -28.66 10.42
C ILE A 185 -17.02 -28.33 10.38
N ASP A 186 -17.86 -29.28 9.98
CA ASP A 186 -19.30 -29.13 9.75
C ASP A 186 -20.18 -29.95 10.71
N GLN A 187 -19.59 -30.70 11.64
CA GLN A 187 -20.28 -31.70 12.46
C GLN A 187 -19.75 -31.71 13.90
N GLU A 188 -20.65 -31.81 14.89
CA GLU A 188 -20.33 -32.10 16.30
C GLU A 188 -20.51 -33.61 16.57
N THR A 189 -19.62 -34.21 17.37
CA THR A 189 -19.66 -35.65 17.73
C THR A 189 -19.83 -35.83 19.24
N TYR A 190 -20.77 -36.69 19.63
CA TYR A 190 -21.16 -36.98 21.02
C TYR A 190 -21.04 -38.48 21.32
N ARG A 191 -20.38 -38.85 22.44
CA ARG A 191 -20.25 -40.26 22.87
C ARG A 191 -21.39 -40.61 23.81
N CYS A 192 -22.38 -41.34 23.34
CA CYS A 192 -23.64 -41.56 24.06
C CYS A 192 -24.16 -43.01 23.93
N GLU A 193 -25.17 -43.38 24.72
CA GLU A 193 -25.86 -44.66 24.62
C GLU A 193 -27.23 -44.50 23.91
N LEU A 194 -27.48 -45.27 22.86
CA LEU A 194 -28.81 -45.38 22.25
C LEU A 194 -29.64 -46.42 23.03
N ILE A 195 -30.86 -46.03 23.43
CA ILE A 195 -31.82 -46.91 24.11
C ILE A 195 -32.80 -47.44 23.06
N GLN A 196 -32.59 -48.68 22.59
CA GLN A 196 -33.46 -49.37 21.63
C GLN A 196 -33.76 -50.81 22.09
N GLY A 197 -34.34 -50.95 23.29
CA GLY A 197 -34.60 -52.23 23.95
C GLY A 197 -33.36 -52.85 24.63
N TRP A 198 -32.19 -52.64 24.05
CA TRP A 198 -30.87 -52.79 24.69
C TRP A 198 -30.10 -51.47 24.56
N ASN A 199 -29.20 -51.18 25.48
CA ASN A 199 -28.35 -49.99 25.41
C ASN A 199 -27.12 -50.29 24.56
N ILE A 200 -26.81 -49.41 23.59
CA ILE A 200 -25.63 -49.51 22.73
C ILE A 200 -24.86 -48.20 22.78
N THR A 201 -23.60 -48.22 23.23
CA THR A 201 -22.71 -47.06 23.20
C THR A 201 -22.23 -46.78 21.77
N VAL A 202 -22.38 -45.55 21.30
CA VAL A 202 -22.08 -45.12 19.93
C VAL A 202 -21.38 -43.76 19.91
N ASP A 203 -20.75 -43.42 18.79
CA ASP A 203 -20.45 -42.03 18.45
C ASP A 203 -21.59 -41.49 17.60
N LEU A 204 -22.33 -40.51 18.13
CA LEU A 204 -23.41 -39.83 17.42
C LEU A 204 -22.86 -38.55 16.79
N VAL A 205 -23.07 -38.39 15.49
CA VAL A 205 -22.57 -37.27 14.70
C VAL A 205 -23.75 -36.44 14.23
N ILE A 206 -23.72 -35.14 14.54
CA ILE A 206 -24.80 -34.19 14.22
C ILE A 206 -24.21 -33.03 13.43
N GLY A 207 -24.75 -32.77 12.25
CA GLY A 207 -24.40 -31.65 11.38
C GLY A 207 -25.49 -31.45 10.32
N PRO A 208 -25.27 -30.62 9.28
CA PRO A 208 -26.33 -30.21 8.35
C PRO A 208 -27.07 -31.36 7.65
N LYS A 209 -26.45 -32.53 7.56
CA LYS A 209 -26.94 -33.72 6.85
C LYS A 209 -27.67 -34.72 7.77
N GLY A 210 -28.26 -34.23 8.86
CA GLY A 210 -29.03 -35.02 9.82
C GLY A 210 -28.23 -35.65 10.97
N ILE A 211 -28.91 -36.47 11.76
CA ILE A 211 -28.37 -37.18 12.93
C ILE A 211 -27.91 -38.57 12.50
N ARG A 212 -26.63 -38.89 12.74
CA ARG A 212 -25.96 -40.08 12.20
C ARG A 212 -25.22 -40.87 13.27
N GLN A 213 -25.18 -42.19 13.12
CA GLN A 213 -24.44 -43.11 13.97
C GLN A 213 -23.12 -43.51 13.31
N LEU A 214 -22.03 -43.46 14.06
CA LEU A 214 -20.74 -44.04 13.72
C LEU A 214 -20.46 -45.22 14.67
N THR A 215 -20.19 -46.40 14.11
CA THR A 215 -19.97 -47.65 14.87
C THR A 215 -18.49 -47.98 15.07
N SER A 216 -17.62 -47.50 14.18
CA SER A 216 -16.16 -47.50 14.31
C SER A 216 -15.58 -46.37 13.44
N GLN A 217 -14.34 -45.94 13.71
CA GLN A 217 -13.74 -44.76 13.06
C GLN A 217 -13.68 -44.83 11.52
N ASP A 218 -13.54 -46.04 10.95
CA ASP A 218 -13.49 -46.26 9.49
C ASP A 218 -14.85 -46.64 8.87
N ALA A 219 -15.92 -46.73 9.65
CA ALA A 219 -17.25 -47.10 9.16
C ALA A 219 -17.97 -45.92 8.48
N LYS A 220 -18.77 -46.20 7.45
CA LYS A 220 -19.65 -45.18 6.86
C LYS A 220 -20.75 -44.80 7.86
N PRO A 221 -20.95 -43.49 8.17
CA PRO A 221 -22.03 -43.07 9.08
C PRO A 221 -23.41 -43.49 8.57
N THR A 222 -24.23 -44.05 9.46
CA THR A 222 -25.60 -44.48 9.16
C THR A 222 -26.58 -43.40 9.63
N CYS A 223 -27.51 -42.97 8.78
CA CYS A 223 -28.51 -41.97 9.18
C CYS A 223 -29.55 -42.58 10.14
N LEU A 224 -29.83 -41.89 11.24
CA LEU A 224 -30.87 -42.25 12.21
C LEU A 224 -32.12 -41.39 12.07
N ALA A 225 -31.96 -40.09 11.81
CA ALA A 225 -33.05 -39.14 11.63
C ALA A 225 -32.61 -37.91 10.84
N GLU A 226 -33.46 -37.43 9.93
CA GLU A 226 -33.32 -36.12 9.30
C GLU A 226 -34.10 -35.06 10.09
N PHE A 227 -33.59 -33.83 10.19
CA PHE A 227 -34.21 -32.79 11.03
C PHE A 227 -35.67 -32.48 10.65
N LYS A 228 -36.01 -32.59 9.35
CA LYS A 228 -37.37 -32.41 8.83
C LYS A 228 -38.39 -33.42 9.40
N GLN A 229 -37.92 -34.56 9.92
CA GLN A 229 -38.75 -35.60 10.54
C GLN A 229 -38.97 -35.38 12.04
N ILE A 230 -38.23 -34.47 12.68
CA ILE A 230 -38.31 -34.25 14.13
C ILE A 230 -39.55 -33.40 14.45
N ARG A 231 -40.26 -33.79 15.52
CA ARG A 231 -41.54 -33.17 15.94
C ARG A 231 -41.56 -32.74 17.41
N SER A 232 -40.67 -33.28 18.24
CA SER A 232 -40.52 -32.86 19.64
C SER A 232 -39.16 -33.24 20.20
N ILE A 233 -38.58 -32.38 21.03
CA ILE A 233 -37.30 -32.59 21.73
C ILE A 233 -37.55 -32.51 23.24
N ARG A 234 -37.06 -33.47 24.02
CA ARG A 234 -37.19 -33.49 25.49
C ARG A 234 -35.89 -33.93 26.16
N CYS A 235 -35.46 -33.21 27.19
CA CYS A 235 -34.39 -33.62 28.08
C CYS A 235 -34.98 -34.07 29.41
N LEU A 236 -34.61 -35.26 29.88
CA LEU A 236 -35.07 -35.84 31.14
C LEU A 236 -33.85 -36.19 32.01
N PRO A 237 -33.68 -35.61 33.21
CA PRO A 237 -32.61 -36.00 34.11
C PRO A 237 -32.83 -37.43 34.64
N LEU A 238 -31.73 -38.14 34.84
CA LEU A 238 -31.68 -39.45 35.51
C LEU A 238 -31.04 -39.31 36.90
N GLU A 239 -31.10 -40.40 37.67
CA GLU A 239 -30.26 -40.57 38.86
C GLU A 239 -28.77 -40.55 38.46
N GLU A 240 -27.89 -40.23 39.43
CA GLU A 240 -26.44 -40.07 39.24
C GLU A 240 -25.99 -38.93 38.27
N GLY A 241 -26.88 -38.00 37.91
CA GLY A 241 -26.55 -36.79 37.15
C GLY A 241 -26.49 -36.97 35.62
N GLN A 242 -26.74 -38.20 35.15
CA GLN A 242 -26.93 -38.52 33.73
C GLN A 242 -28.26 -37.94 33.21
N ALA A 243 -28.49 -37.99 31.90
CA ALA A 243 -29.77 -37.57 31.32
C ALA A 243 -30.15 -38.41 30.09
N VAL A 244 -31.41 -38.28 29.65
CA VAL A 244 -31.91 -38.82 28.39
C VAL A 244 -32.45 -37.68 27.53
N LEU A 245 -31.90 -37.53 26.33
CA LEU A 245 -32.46 -36.76 25.23
C LEU A 245 -33.42 -37.67 24.44
N GLN A 246 -34.69 -37.27 24.36
CA GLN A 246 -35.74 -37.99 23.64
C GLN A 246 -36.24 -37.16 22.44
N LEU A 247 -36.10 -37.73 21.24
CA LEU A 247 -36.49 -37.13 19.96
C LEU A 247 -37.72 -37.85 19.41
N GLY A 248 -38.83 -37.12 19.29
CA GLY A 248 -40.04 -37.59 18.62
C GLY A 248 -39.87 -37.48 17.10
N ILE A 249 -39.94 -38.60 16.40
CA ILE A 249 -39.74 -38.70 14.94
C ILE A 249 -41.09 -39.01 14.28
N GLU A 250 -41.45 -38.26 13.24
CA GLU A 250 -42.66 -38.48 12.46
C GLU A 250 -42.65 -39.85 11.77
N GLY A 251 -43.77 -40.56 11.85
CA GLY A 251 -43.92 -41.92 11.31
C GLY A 251 -43.28 -43.04 12.15
N ALA A 252 -42.49 -42.70 13.19
CA ALA A 252 -41.93 -43.69 14.12
C ALA A 252 -42.86 -43.90 15.33
N PRO A 253 -43.24 -45.14 15.69
CA PRO A 253 -44.08 -45.42 16.86
C PRO A 253 -43.34 -45.28 18.20
N GLN A 254 -42.00 -45.19 18.17
CA GLN A 254 -41.14 -45.00 19.35
C GLN A 254 -40.21 -43.80 19.11
N SER A 255 -39.99 -43.00 20.15
CA SER A 255 -39.06 -41.86 20.11
C SER A 255 -37.61 -42.34 20.22
N LEU A 256 -36.72 -41.77 19.41
CA LEU A 256 -35.28 -42.03 19.51
C LEU A 256 -34.79 -41.48 20.85
N SER A 257 -34.31 -42.37 21.72
CA SER A 257 -33.92 -42.06 23.10
C SER A 257 -32.42 -42.25 23.27
N ILE A 258 -31.73 -41.18 23.62
CA ILE A 258 -30.27 -41.06 23.68
C ILE A 258 -29.88 -40.73 25.12
N LYS A 259 -29.15 -41.61 25.79
CA LYS A 259 -28.64 -41.39 27.14
C LYS A 259 -27.26 -40.73 27.06
N THR A 260 -27.11 -39.60 27.75
CA THR A 260 -25.91 -38.76 27.81
C THR A 260 -25.18 -38.91 29.15
N SER A 261 -23.92 -38.49 29.17
CA SER A 261 -23.08 -38.48 30.39
C SER A 261 -23.58 -37.48 31.44
N SER A 262 -24.22 -36.39 31.01
CA SER A 262 -24.72 -35.32 31.87
C SER A 262 -25.98 -34.66 31.29
N LEU A 263 -26.72 -33.93 32.13
CA LEU A 263 -27.81 -33.06 31.69
C LEU A 263 -27.33 -31.93 30.77
N ALA A 264 -26.16 -31.34 31.06
CA ALA A 264 -25.56 -30.30 30.22
C ALA A 264 -25.29 -30.80 28.79
N GLU A 265 -24.77 -32.03 28.64
CA GLU A 265 -24.60 -32.66 27.32
C GLU A 265 -25.95 -32.85 26.60
N ALA A 266 -27.00 -33.31 27.30
CA ALA A 266 -28.33 -33.44 26.70
C ALA A 266 -28.93 -32.09 26.27
N GLU A 267 -28.77 -31.02 27.07
CA GLU A 267 -29.20 -29.67 26.70
C GLU A 267 -28.39 -29.10 25.52
N ASN A 268 -27.07 -29.30 25.50
CA ASN A 268 -26.20 -28.91 24.40
C ASN A 268 -26.57 -29.62 23.08
N MET A 269 -26.91 -30.90 23.13
CA MET A 269 -27.42 -31.67 21.98
C MET A 269 -28.84 -31.23 21.57
N ALA A 270 -29.71 -30.93 22.53
CA ALA A 270 -31.07 -30.45 22.26
C ALA A 270 -31.07 -29.11 21.54
N ASP A 271 -30.24 -28.15 21.96
CA ASP A 271 -30.08 -26.87 21.26
C ASP A 271 -29.55 -27.06 19.83
N LEU A 272 -28.57 -27.95 19.63
CA LEU A 272 -28.02 -28.24 18.31
C LEU A 272 -29.10 -28.77 17.35
N VAL A 273 -29.85 -29.78 17.80
CA VAL A 273 -30.92 -30.41 17.02
C VAL A 273 -32.06 -29.40 16.77
N ASP A 274 -32.46 -28.63 17.79
CA ASP A 274 -33.50 -27.60 17.63
C ASP A 274 -33.05 -26.51 16.65
N GLY A 275 -31.80 -26.06 16.71
CA GLY A 275 -31.24 -25.07 15.78
C GLY A 275 -31.24 -25.53 14.33
N TYR A 276 -30.85 -26.78 14.07
CA TYR A 276 -31.00 -27.35 12.72
C TYR A 276 -32.46 -27.50 12.30
N CYS A 277 -33.38 -27.84 13.22
CA CYS A 277 -34.82 -27.88 12.92
C CYS A 277 -35.38 -26.49 12.60
N ARG A 278 -34.95 -25.42 13.29
CA ARG A 278 -35.32 -24.03 13.00
C ARG A 278 -34.74 -23.55 11.66
N LEU A 279 -33.54 -24.00 11.30
CA LEU A 279 -32.83 -23.61 10.08
C LEU A 279 -33.37 -24.31 8.82
N GLN A 280 -33.82 -25.57 8.94
CA GLN A 280 -34.27 -26.39 7.80
C GLN A 280 -35.78 -26.64 7.73
N GLY A 281 -36.53 -26.32 8.79
CA GLY A 281 -37.96 -26.55 8.92
C GLY A 281 -38.82 -25.34 8.55
N GLU A 282 -40.10 -25.58 8.26
CA GLU A 282 -41.07 -24.52 7.93
C GLU A 282 -41.58 -23.75 9.16
N HIS A 283 -41.20 -24.17 10.37
CA HIS A 283 -41.69 -23.62 11.64
C HIS A 283 -40.60 -22.82 12.37
N LYS A 284 -40.90 -21.57 12.72
CA LYS A 284 -39.98 -20.67 13.45
C LYS A 284 -39.95 -20.86 14.98
N GLY A 285 -40.68 -21.83 15.51
CA GLY A 285 -40.76 -22.12 16.95
C GLY A 285 -39.77 -23.21 17.38
N SER A 286 -39.37 -23.21 18.64
CA SER A 286 -38.61 -24.32 19.22
C SER A 286 -39.47 -25.57 19.39
N LEU A 287 -38.89 -26.73 19.13
CA LEU A 287 -39.47 -28.06 19.36
C LEU A 287 -39.14 -28.60 20.76
N ILE A 288 -38.38 -27.86 21.58
CA ILE A 288 -38.01 -28.25 22.95
C ILE A 288 -39.24 -28.11 23.87
N ILE A 289 -39.63 -29.21 24.51
CA ILE A 289 -40.75 -29.26 25.45
C ILE A 289 -40.21 -29.24 26.88
N HIS A 290 -40.36 -28.11 27.56
CA HIS A 290 -40.09 -28.01 28.99
C HIS A 290 -41.26 -28.59 29.81
N PRO A 291 -41.00 -29.39 30.87
CA PRO A 291 -42.02 -29.75 31.84
C PRO A 291 -42.54 -28.50 32.53
N LYS A 292 -43.85 -28.21 32.42
CA LYS A 292 -44.45 -27.07 33.13
C LYS A 292 -44.43 -27.34 34.64
N LYS A 293 -43.80 -26.46 35.41
CA LYS A 293 -44.31 -26.13 36.75
C LYS A 293 -45.58 -25.30 36.53
N ASP A 294 -46.68 -25.70 37.18
CA ASP A 294 -47.90 -24.90 37.20
C ASP A 294 -47.65 -23.55 37.87
N GLY A 295 -48.18 -22.46 37.30
CA GLY A 295 -48.40 -21.22 38.06
C GLY A 295 -48.18 -19.90 37.32
N GLU A 296 -47.22 -19.79 36.40
CA GLU A 296 -46.81 -18.47 35.89
C GLU A 296 -47.13 -18.23 34.42
N LYS A 297 -47.79 -17.10 34.17
CA LYS A 297 -48.08 -16.61 32.83
C LYS A 297 -46.77 -16.11 32.21
N ARG A 298 -46.21 -16.86 31.25
CA ARG A 298 -45.22 -16.31 30.31
C ARG A 298 -45.85 -15.11 29.61
N ASN A 299 -45.44 -13.91 29.98
CA ASN A 299 -45.84 -12.68 29.29
C ASN A 299 -45.23 -12.71 27.89
N SER A 300 -46.08 -12.96 26.88
CA SER A 300 -45.69 -12.84 25.48
C SER A 300 -45.30 -11.40 25.18
N LEU A 301 -44.08 -11.19 24.67
CA LEU A 301 -43.59 -9.90 24.19
C LEU A 301 -44.57 -9.30 23.16
N PRO A 302 -44.76 -7.97 23.13
CA PRO A 302 -45.48 -7.33 22.04
C PRO A 302 -44.76 -7.56 20.72
N GLN A 303 -45.52 -7.72 19.63
CA GLN A 303 -44.93 -7.84 18.29
C GLN A 303 -44.16 -6.56 17.93
N ILE A 304 -42.96 -6.74 17.37
CA ILE A 304 -42.14 -5.64 16.85
C ILE A 304 -42.95 -4.86 15.81
N PRO A 305 -43.21 -3.55 15.98
CA PRO A 305 -43.90 -2.77 14.98
C PRO A 305 -43.05 -2.70 13.71
N MET A 306 -43.55 -3.22 12.59
CA MET A 306 -43.00 -2.83 11.29
C MET A 306 -43.40 -1.38 11.03
N LEU A 307 -42.41 -0.48 11.05
CA LEU A 307 -42.61 0.90 10.63
C LEU A 307 -42.87 0.93 9.13
N ASN A 308 -44.16 0.94 8.75
CA ASN A 308 -44.57 1.34 7.41
C ASN A 308 -44.11 2.79 7.17
N LEU A 309 -43.27 2.96 6.16
CA LEU A 309 -42.72 4.24 5.77
C LEU A 309 -43.74 5.02 4.92
N GLU A 310 -44.76 5.64 5.54
CA GLU A 310 -45.51 6.74 4.91
C GLU A 310 -46.37 7.55 5.91
N ALA A 311 -46.46 8.87 5.64
CA ALA A 311 -47.37 9.87 6.22
C ALA A 311 -47.06 10.53 7.61
N GLN A 312 -46.79 11.84 7.52
CA GLN A 312 -47.19 12.95 8.43
C GLN A 312 -46.35 13.31 9.70
N GLN A 313 -45.68 14.46 9.59
CA GLN A 313 -45.47 15.47 10.66
C GLN A 313 -46.70 16.41 10.77
N PRO A 314 -46.77 17.38 11.73
CA PRO A 314 -45.97 17.59 12.95
C PRO A 314 -46.81 17.83 14.23
N HIS A 315 -46.14 17.84 15.40
CA HIS A 315 -46.23 18.84 16.51
C HIS A 315 -46.18 18.27 17.95
N LEU A 316 -45.61 19.13 18.82
CA LEU A 316 -45.57 19.11 20.29
C LEU A 316 -44.57 18.19 20.99
N SER A 317 -44.28 18.61 22.22
CA SER A 317 -43.05 18.45 22.98
C SER A 317 -43.28 17.73 24.31
N GLU A 318 -42.17 17.54 25.03
CA GLU A 318 -42.06 17.10 26.44
C GLU A 318 -42.05 15.58 26.69
N SER A 319 -40.87 15.15 27.18
CA SER A 319 -40.64 14.07 28.13
C SER A 319 -41.54 12.83 28.07
N CYS A 320 -41.02 11.75 27.48
CA CYS A 320 -41.36 10.40 27.90
C CYS A 320 -40.06 9.62 28.18
N SER A 321 -39.88 9.21 29.43
CA SER A 321 -38.80 8.33 29.87
C SER A 321 -38.94 6.96 29.21
N ILE A 322 -37.93 6.55 28.44
CA ILE A 322 -37.79 5.16 27.99
C ILE A 322 -36.89 4.45 29.02
N GLU A 323 -37.47 4.16 30.19
CA GLU A 323 -36.96 3.09 31.05
C GLU A 323 -37.52 1.77 30.48
N SER A 324 -36.65 1.02 29.82
CA SER A 324 -36.91 -0.37 29.44
C SER A 324 -35.66 -1.20 29.78
N ASP A 325 -35.77 -2.01 30.83
CA ASP A 325 -34.66 -2.70 31.52
C ASP A 325 -33.98 -3.84 30.73
N ILE A 326 -34.02 -3.78 29.39
CA ILE A 326 -33.50 -4.81 28.47
C ILE A 326 -32.58 -4.19 27.40
N TYR A 327 -32.28 -2.88 27.48
CA TYR A 327 -31.29 -2.23 26.61
C TYR A 327 -29.92 -2.15 27.28
N ALA A 328 -29.12 -3.20 27.11
CA ALA A 328 -27.70 -3.18 27.47
C ALA A 328 -26.91 -2.34 26.46
N GLU A 329 -26.90 -1.02 26.66
CA GLU A 329 -25.94 -0.14 26.00
C GLU A 329 -24.55 -0.44 26.58
N ILE A 330 -23.61 -0.88 25.73
CA ILE A 330 -22.25 -1.24 26.16
C ILE A 330 -21.55 0.04 26.64
N PRO A 331 -21.20 0.18 27.93
CA PRO A 331 -20.54 1.38 28.42
C PRO A 331 -19.11 1.42 27.87
N ASP A 332 -18.74 2.52 27.22
CA ASP A 332 -17.35 2.74 26.80
C ASP A 332 -16.56 3.32 27.99
N GLU A 333 -15.70 2.50 28.62
CA GLU A 333 -14.92 2.87 29.81
C GLU A 333 -13.93 4.04 29.57
N THR A 334 -13.76 4.50 28.33
CA THR A 334 -12.81 5.58 27.99
C THR A 334 -13.30 6.99 28.35
N LEU A 335 -14.58 7.18 28.67
CA LEU A 335 -15.18 8.51 28.92
C LEU A 335 -15.51 8.80 30.39
N ARG A 336 -14.48 9.21 31.16
CA ARG A 336 -14.46 10.41 32.05
C ARG A 336 -13.28 10.40 33.04
N ARG A 337 -12.27 11.23 32.80
CA ARG A 337 -11.40 11.76 33.88
C ARG A 337 -11.88 13.17 34.26
N PRO A 338 -12.42 13.40 35.49
CA PRO A 338 -12.78 14.74 35.94
C PRO A 338 -11.53 15.58 36.20
N GLY A 339 -11.45 16.79 35.62
CA GLY A 339 -10.40 17.77 35.95
C GLY A 339 -9.69 18.47 34.79
N GLY A 340 -9.95 18.09 33.53
CA GLY A 340 -9.43 18.84 32.37
C GLY A 340 -10.17 20.16 32.11
N PRO A 341 -9.58 21.14 31.39
CA PRO A 341 -10.30 22.34 30.97
C PRO A 341 -11.54 21.99 30.15
N GLN A 342 -12.59 22.79 30.30
CA GLN A 342 -13.81 22.69 29.49
C GLN A 342 -13.56 23.35 28.13
N TYR A 343 -13.55 22.55 27.07
CA TYR A 343 -13.44 23.01 25.68
C TYR A 343 -14.82 23.16 25.00
N GLY A 344 -15.90 22.97 25.76
CA GLY A 344 -17.28 23.12 25.29
C GLY A 344 -17.59 24.58 24.96
N VAL A 345 -18.04 24.84 23.73
CA VAL A 345 -18.51 26.13 23.24
C VAL A 345 -20.01 26.02 22.95
N ALA A 346 -20.80 27.02 23.34
CA ALA A 346 -22.24 27.02 23.10
C ALA A 346 -22.56 27.30 21.63
N ARG A 347 -23.57 26.62 21.07
CA ARG A 347 -23.95 26.78 19.65
C ARG A 347 -24.28 28.22 19.25
N GLY A 348 -24.84 29.02 20.17
CA GLY A 348 -25.18 30.43 19.95
C GLY A 348 -23.97 31.37 19.83
N ASP A 349 -22.79 30.97 20.31
CA ASP A 349 -21.58 31.81 20.31
C ASP A 349 -20.85 31.79 18.96
N VAL A 350 -21.25 30.90 18.03
CA VAL A 350 -20.59 30.67 16.74
C VAL A 350 -21.55 30.88 15.57
N VAL A 351 -21.20 31.83 14.69
CA VAL A 351 -21.92 32.09 13.44
C VAL A 351 -21.16 31.46 12.27
N LEU A 352 -21.80 30.59 11.49
CA LEU A 352 -21.24 30.08 10.23
C LEU A 352 -21.44 31.08 9.08
N ASN A 353 -20.45 31.13 8.20
CA ASN A 353 -20.43 31.88 6.96
C ASN A 353 -20.36 30.88 5.77
N ARG A 354 -19.45 31.11 4.81
CA ARG A 354 -19.26 30.25 3.63
C ARG A 354 -18.55 28.94 3.95
N ILE A 355 -18.74 27.94 3.09
CA ILE A 355 -17.92 26.71 3.07
C ILE A 355 -16.52 27.05 2.56
N LEU A 356 -15.50 26.48 3.21
CA LEU A 356 -14.08 26.54 2.85
C LEU A 356 -13.61 25.27 2.12
N GLY A 357 -14.22 24.11 2.43
CA GLY A 357 -13.94 22.84 1.77
C GLY A 357 -14.81 21.70 2.30
N GLU A 358 -14.76 20.54 1.65
CA GLU A 358 -15.42 19.30 2.10
C GLU A 358 -14.37 18.25 2.48
N GLY A 359 -14.51 17.64 3.66
CA GLY A 359 -13.67 16.55 4.15
C GLY A 359 -14.46 15.25 4.34
N PHE A 360 -13.77 14.20 4.80
CA PHE A 360 -14.35 12.84 4.91
C PHE A 360 -15.61 12.78 5.81
N PHE A 361 -15.62 13.52 6.93
CA PHE A 361 -16.71 13.50 7.91
C PHE A 361 -17.81 14.56 7.64
N GLY A 362 -17.56 15.52 6.77
CA GLY A 362 -18.39 16.71 6.60
C GLY A 362 -17.63 17.94 6.12
N GLU A 363 -18.31 19.07 6.14
CA GLU A 363 -17.85 20.32 5.56
C GLU A 363 -17.06 21.16 6.57
N VAL A 364 -16.09 21.93 6.07
CA VAL A 364 -15.37 22.96 6.82
C VAL A 364 -15.95 24.32 6.43
N TYR A 365 -16.41 25.08 7.42
CA TYR A 365 -16.96 26.42 7.25
C TYR A 365 -16.00 27.49 7.77
N GLU A 366 -16.05 28.67 7.16
CA GLU A 366 -15.61 29.90 7.80
C GLU A 366 -16.67 30.33 8.81
N GLY A 367 -16.26 30.86 9.96
CA GLY A 367 -17.19 31.35 10.97
C GLY A 367 -16.60 32.44 11.85
N VAL A 368 -17.44 32.97 12.73
CA VAL A 368 -17.06 33.93 13.77
C VAL A 368 -17.48 33.39 15.13
N TYR A 369 -16.51 33.17 16.01
CA TYR A 369 -16.72 32.82 17.41
C TYR A 369 -16.69 34.08 18.27
N THR A 370 -17.67 34.27 19.16
CA THR A 370 -17.70 35.33 20.16
C THR A 370 -17.42 34.72 21.53
N ASN A 371 -16.31 35.10 22.18
CA ASN A 371 -16.00 34.56 23.51
C ASN A 371 -16.85 35.19 24.62
N HIS A 372 -16.75 34.66 25.84
CA HIS A 372 -17.48 35.18 27.02
C HIS A 372 -17.17 36.65 27.40
N LYS A 373 -16.14 37.27 26.80
CA LYS A 373 -15.82 38.71 26.97
C LYS A 373 -16.43 39.58 25.86
N GLY A 374 -17.12 39.00 24.88
CA GLY A 374 -17.65 39.69 23.70
C GLY A 374 -16.62 39.92 22.58
N GLU A 375 -15.41 39.36 22.70
CA GLU A 375 -14.36 39.46 21.68
C GLU A 375 -14.67 38.49 20.53
N LYS A 376 -14.53 38.94 19.28
CA LYS A 376 -14.84 38.17 18.08
C LYS A 376 -13.57 37.65 17.40
N PHE A 377 -13.57 36.35 17.09
CA PHE A 377 -12.47 35.66 16.44
C PHE A 377 -12.96 35.00 15.15
N ASN A 378 -12.19 35.11 14.07
CA ASN A 378 -12.45 34.36 12.85
C ASN A 378 -11.97 32.91 13.04
N VAL A 379 -12.84 31.95 12.75
CA VAL A 379 -12.62 30.53 13.04
C VAL A 379 -12.93 29.65 11.83
N ALA A 380 -12.27 28.51 11.75
CA ALA A 380 -12.65 27.42 10.87
C ALA A 380 -13.47 26.40 11.68
N VAL A 381 -14.63 26.01 11.17
CA VAL A 381 -15.55 25.10 11.85
C VAL A 381 -15.71 23.82 11.02
N LYS A 382 -15.10 22.73 11.47
CA LYS A 382 -15.29 21.38 10.90
C LYS A 382 -16.62 20.85 11.42
N THR A 383 -17.47 20.33 10.55
CA THR A 383 -18.82 19.84 10.90
C THR A 383 -18.93 18.33 10.65
N CYS A 384 -19.69 17.61 11.48
CA CYS A 384 -20.04 16.22 11.24
C CYS A 384 -21.37 16.13 10.48
N LYS A 385 -21.47 15.29 9.44
CA LYS A 385 -22.73 15.06 8.71
C LYS A 385 -23.76 14.40 9.64
N LYS A 386 -25.01 14.89 9.62
CA LYS A 386 -26.10 14.45 10.53
C LYS A 386 -26.37 12.94 10.52
N ASP A 387 -26.16 12.29 9.38
CA ASP A 387 -26.40 10.84 9.20
C ASP A 387 -25.13 9.99 9.43
N CYS A 388 -24.14 10.50 10.21
CA CYS A 388 -22.96 9.72 10.54
C CYS A 388 -23.27 8.55 11.48
N THR A 389 -22.58 7.42 11.25
CA THR A 389 -22.52 6.33 12.22
C THR A 389 -21.80 6.77 13.49
N LEU A 390 -22.10 6.14 14.63
CA LEU A 390 -21.44 6.42 15.91
C LEU A 390 -19.91 6.30 15.80
N ASP A 391 -19.40 5.26 15.14
CA ASP A 391 -17.96 5.07 14.84
C ASP A 391 -17.35 6.22 14.01
N ASN A 392 -18.09 6.84 13.08
CA ASN A 392 -17.62 8.04 12.38
C ASN A 392 -17.62 9.28 13.29
N LYS A 393 -18.59 9.41 14.19
CA LYS A 393 -18.66 10.50 15.18
C LYS A 393 -17.54 10.41 16.23
N GLU A 394 -17.25 9.21 16.72
CA GLU A 394 -16.10 8.92 17.60
C GLU A 394 -14.78 9.28 16.91
N LYS A 395 -14.59 8.86 15.66
CA LYS A 395 -13.39 9.21 14.86
C LYS A 395 -13.27 10.71 14.65
N PHE A 396 -14.38 11.41 14.36
CA PHE A 396 -14.42 12.85 14.26
C PHE A 396 -14.01 13.54 15.57
N LEU A 397 -14.58 13.14 16.71
CA LEU A 397 -14.20 13.65 18.02
C LEU A 397 -12.75 13.30 18.42
N SER A 398 -12.21 12.16 17.97
CA SER A 398 -10.82 11.76 18.26
C SER A 398 -9.78 12.77 17.78
N GLU A 399 -10.07 13.48 16.68
CA GLU A 399 -9.23 14.58 16.17
C GLU A 399 -9.12 15.71 17.19
N ALA A 400 -10.26 16.17 17.73
CA ALA A 400 -10.29 17.24 18.73
C ALA A 400 -9.66 16.80 20.07
N VAL A 401 -9.79 15.53 20.45
CA VAL A 401 -9.14 14.96 21.64
C VAL A 401 -7.61 14.99 21.52
N ILE A 402 -7.07 14.71 20.33
CA ILE A 402 -5.62 14.85 20.08
C ILE A 402 -5.23 16.33 20.12
N MET A 403 -5.90 17.18 19.33
CA MET A 403 -5.58 18.61 19.24
C MET A 403 -5.68 19.36 20.57
N LYS A 404 -6.52 18.90 21.50
CA LYS A 404 -6.69 19.46 22.86
C LYS A 404 -5.37 19.62 23.63
N ASN A 405 -4.42 18.72 23.41
CA ASN A 405 -3.14 18.68 24.13
C ASN A 405 -1.97 19.25 23.31
N LEU A 406 -2.20 19.74 22.09
CA LEU A 406 -1.14 20.26 21.21
C LEU A 406 -1.01 21.79 21.38
N ASP A 407 0.19 22.24 21.74
CA ASP A 407 0.55 23.67 21.75
C ASP A 407 1.93 23.86 21.11
N HIS A 408 1.94 24.33 19.86
CA HIS A 408 3.16 24.57 19.09
C HIS A 408 2.90 25.65 18.03
N PRO A 409 3.83 26.61 17.80
CA PRO A 409 3.63 27.72 16.85
C PRO A 409 3.28 27.27 15.43
N HIS A 410 3.78 26.12 14.98
CA HIS A 410 3.55 25.54 13.66
C HIS A 410 2.51 24.41 13.65
N ILE A 411 1.58 24.37 14.61
CA ILE A 411 0.40 23.48 14.61
C ILE A 411 -0.89 24.33 14.59
N VAL A 412 -1.94 23.82 13.96
CA VAL A 412 -3.30 24.41 13.98
C VAL A 412 -3.89 24.30 15.38
N LYS A 413 -4.37 25.42 15.94
CA LYS A 413 -4.88 25.45 17.31
C LYS A 413 -6.38 25.14 17.39
N LEU A 414 -6.75 24.24 18.30
CA LEU A 414 -8.14 24.02 18.72
C LEU A 414 -8.60 25.20 19.58
N ILE A 415 -9.77 25.75 19.26
CA ILE A 415 -10.45 26.80 20.04
C ILE A 415 -11.51 26.18 20.94
N GLY A 416 -12.26 25.20 20.43
CA GLY A 416 -13.31 24.52 21.19
C GLY A 416 -14.08 23.48 20.39
N ILE A 417 -15.04 22.83 21.05
CA ILE A 417 -15.90 21.77 20.51
C ILE A 417 -17.34 22.14 20.84
N ILE A 418 -18.26 21.97 19.89
CA ILE A 418 -19.70 22.01 20.18
C ILE A 418 -20.23 20.59 20.10
N GLU A 419 -20.63 20.05 21.25
CA GLU A 419 -21.07 18.66 21.38
C GLU A 419 -22.52 18.46 20.88
N GLU A 420 -23.32 19.54 20.85
CA GLU A 420 -24.68 19.58 20.27
C GLU A 420 -24.70 19.15 18.80
N GLU A 421 -25.69 18.34 18.39
CA GLU A 421 -25.80 17.83 17.02
C GLU A 421 -26.30 18.88 16.01
N PRO A 422 -25.68 19.00 14.81
CA PRO A 422 -24.47 18.31 14.36
C PRO A 422 -23.22 18.82 15.07
N THR A 423 -22.42 17.90 15.63
CA THR A 423 -21.19 18.19 16.39
C THR A 423 -20.17 18.98 15.56
N TRP A 424 -19.55 20.00 16.16
CA TRP A 424 -18.57 20.90 15.51
C TRP A 424 -17.22 20.92 16.22
N ILE A 425 -16.13 21.06 15.45
CA ILE A 425 -14.77 21.32 15.93
C ILE A 425 -14.35 22.71 15.45
N ILE A 426 -14.01 23.59 16.38
CA ILE A 426 -13.68 25.01 16.13
C ILE A 426 -12.16 25.18 16.22
N MET A 427 -11.56 25.70 15.15
CA MET A 427 -10.11 25.90 15.00
C MET A 427 -9.80 27.36 14.59
N GLU A 428 -8.56 27.79 14.77
CA GLU A 428 -8.08 29.06 14.19
C GLU A 428 -8.23 29.06 12.65
N LEU A 429 -8.74 30.18 12.09
CA LEU A 429 -8.80 30.38 10.64
C LEU A 429 -7.49 30.99 10.12
N TYR A 430 -6.93 30.41 9.06
CA TYR A 430 -5.72 30.93 8.40
C TYR A 430 -6.04 31.53 7.02
N PRO A 431 -5.71 32.82 6.78
CA PRO A 431 -6.31 33.59 5.69
C PRO A 431 -5.82 33.21 4.29
N TYR A 432 -4.68 32.54 4.17
CA TYR A 432 -4.12 32.10 2.88
C TYR A 432 -4.52 30.66 2.51
N GLY A 433 -5.20 29.94 3.41
CA GLY A 433 -5.72 28.59 3.16
C GLY A 433 -4.62 27.53 3.06
N GLU A 434 -4.89 26.51 2.22
CA GLU A 434 -4.02 25.35 2.00
C GLU A 434 -2.69 25.70 1.31
N LEU A 435 -1.59 25.13 1.80
CA LEU A 435 -0.26 25.33 1.24
C LEU A 435 -0.14 24.83 -0.21
N GLY A 436 -0.79 23.72 -0.59
CA GLY A 436 -0.76 23.23 -1.99
C GLY A 436 -1.23 24.28 -2.99
N HIS A 437 -2.44 24.80 -2.79
CA HIS A 437 -2.99 25.90 -3.59
C HIS A 437 -2.18 27.21 -3.48
N TYR A 438 -1.64 27.53 -2.30
CA TYR A 438 -0.81 28.73 -2.13
C TYR A 438 0.50 28.65 -2.92
N LEU A 439 1.17 27.49 -2.92
CA LEU A 439 2.40 27.24 -3.68
C LEU A 439 2.17 27.37 -5.19
N GLU A 440 1.10 26.78 -5.70
CA GLU A 440 0.74 26.83 -7.13
C GLU A 440 0.49 28.28 -7.58
N ARG A 441 -0.35 29.02 -6.85
CA ARG A 441 -0.72 30.41 -7.17
C ARG A 441 0.47 31.38 -7.07
N ASN A 442 1.41 31.14 -6.16
CA ASN A 442 2.54 32.03 -5.90
C ASN A 442 3.88 31.51 -6.45
N LYS A 443 3.88 30.50 -7.32
CA LYS A 443 5.09 29.86 -7.86
C LYS A 443 6.12 30.83 -8.44
N ASN A 444 5.68 31.92 -9.06
CA ASN A 444 6.56 32.91 -9.70
C ASN A 444 7.16 33.94 -8.72
N SER A 445 6.63 34.06 -7.50
CA SER A 445 7.07 35.01 -6.47
C SER A 445 7.80 34.35 -5.29
N LEU A 446 7.53 33.06 -5.05
CA LEU A 446 8.15 32.28 -3.97
C LEU A 446 9.63 31.98 -4.24
N LYS A 447 10.49 32.33 -3.28
CA LYS A 447 11.93 32.06 -3.32
C LYS A 447 12.23 30.72 -2.65
N VAL A 448 13.32 30.06 -3.08
CA VAL A 448 13.83 28.82 -2.46
C VAL A 448 13.95 28.95 -0.95
N LEU A 449 14.49 30.08 -0.45
CA LEU A 449 14.59 30.39 0.98
C LEU A 449 13.24 30.24 1.74
N THR A 450 12.14 30.70 1.16
CA THR A 450 10.80 30.59 1.74
C THR A 450 10.30 29.15 1.74
N LEU A 451 10.60 28.37 0.69
CA LEU A 451 10.25 26.96 0.61
C LEU A 451 11.03 26.11 1.64
N VAL A 452 12.32 26.42 1.86
CA VAL A 452 13.13 25.81 2.92
C VAL A 452 12.62 26.21 4.31
N LEU A 453 12.19 27.46 4.50
CA LEU A 453 11.55 27.91 5.74
C LEU A 453 10.30 27.10 6.07
N TYR A 454 9.41 26.89 5.08
CA TYR A 454 8.20 26.08 5.30
C TYR A 454 8.55 24.64 5.71
N SER A 455 9.50 23.99 5.01
CA SER A 455 9.99 22.65 5.38
C SER A 455 10.55 22.61 6.82
N LEU A 456 11.33 23.62 7.23
CA LEU A 456 11.86 23.72 8.60
C LEU A 456 10.76 23.91 9.65
N GLN A 457 9.73 24.71 9.36
CA GLN A 457 8.60 24.96 10.27
C GLN A 457 7.77 23.70 10.51
N ILE A 458 7.49 22.93 9.45
CA ILE A 458 6.80 21.64 9.55
C ILE A 458 7.69 20.58 10.23
N CYS A 459 9.00 20.58 9.99
CA CYS A 459 9.91 19.71 10.71
C CYS A 459 9.90 19.95 12.22
N LYS A 460 9.80 21.21 12.65
CA LYS A 460 9.67 21.58 14.08
C LYS A 460 8.34 21.08 14.67
N ALA A 461 7.24 21.19 13.92
CA ALA A 461 5.95 20.62 14.33
C ALA A 461 6.03 19.10 14.48
N MET A 462 6.67 18.41 13.54
CA MET A 462 6.85 16.96 13.62
C MET A 462 7.80 16.52 14.73
N ALA A 463 8.86 17.29 15.03
CA ALA A 463 9.74 17.03 16.18
C ALA A 463 9.01 17.20 17.53
N TYR A 464 8.04 18.12 17.60
CA TYR A 464 7.13 18.23 18.75
C TYR A 464 6.18 17.04 18.86
N LEU A 465 5.62 16.55 17.74
CA LEU A 465 4.79 15.33 17.75
C LEU A 465 5.60 14.07 18.12
N GLU A 466 6.84 13.95 17.63
CA GLU A 466 7.82 12.92 17.99
C GLU A 466 8.07 12.88 19.50
N SER A 467 8.20 14.03 20.17
CA SER A 467 8.49 14.09 21.61
C SER A 467 7.30 13.78 22.52
N ILE A 468 6.08 13.70 21.98
CA ILE A 468 4.86 13.28 22.69
C ILE A 468 4.31 11.94 22.18
N ASN A 469 5.13 11.16 21.46
CA ASN A 469 4.75 9.87 20.85
C ASN A 469 3.49 9.92 19.96
N CYS A 470 3.22 11.05 19.30
CA CYS A 470 2.10 11.21 18.37
C CYS A 470 2.57 11.02 16.93
N VAL A 471 1.97 10.07 16.20
CA VAL A 471 2.22 9.84 14.78
C VAL A 471 1.08 10.43 13.97
N HIS A 472 1.41 11.27 12.99
CA HIS A 472 0.46 12.06 12.21
C HIS A 472 -0.23 11.26 11.11
N ARG A 473 0.52 10.38 10.42
CA ARG A 473 0.04 9.41 9.42
C ARG A 473 -0.51 9.95 8.09
N ASP A 474 -0.53 11.28 7.91
CA ASP A 474 -0.94 11.92 6.66
C ASP A 474 -0.24 13.28 6.46
N ILE A 475 1.09 13.28 6.39
CA ILE A 475 1.88 14.51 6.21
C ILE A 475 1.98 14.82 4.71
N ALA A 476 1.32 15.90 4.28
CA ALA A 476 1.27 16.36 2.90
C ALA A 476 0.91 17.86 2.84
N VAL A 477 1.19 18.53 1.70
CA VAL A 477 0.88 19.97 1.56
C VAL A 477 -0.61 20.32 1.66
N ARG A 478 -1.51 19.36 1.41
CA ARG A 478 -2.97 19.49 1.62
C ARG A 478 -3.37 19.67 3.09
N ASN A 479 -2.54 19.19 4.01
CA ASN A 479 -2.82 19.20 5.45
C ASN A 479 -1.99 20.29 6.16
N ILE A 480 -1.44 21.24 5.39
CA ILE A 480 -0.66 22.37 5.89
C ILE A 480 -1.37 23.67 5.49
N LEU A 481 -1.56 24.56 6.47
CA LEU A 481 -2.23 25.84 6.30
C LEU A 481 -1.23 26.99 6.40
N VAL A 482 -1.45 28.03 5.58
CA VAL A 482 -0.59 29.21 5.50
C VAL A 482 -1.16 30.32 6.37
N ALA A 483 -0.53 30.54 7.53
CA ALA A 483 -0.92 31.57 8.49
C ALA A 483 -0.46 32.97 8.06
N SER A 484 0.74 33.06 7.46
CA SER A 484 1.25 34.25 6.79
C SER A 484 2.24 33.87 5.70
N THR A 485 2.71 34.84 4.91
CA THR A 485 3.73 34.61 3.86
C THR A 485 5.01 33.96 4.38
N GLU A 486 5.31 34.06 5.68
CA GLU A 486 6.49 33.48 6.33
C GLU A 486 6.14 32.44 7.40
N CYS A 487 4.89 32.01 7.53
CA CYS A 487 4.46 31.07 8.57
C CYS A 487 3.44 30.04 8.07
N VAL A 488 3.79 28.75 8.17
CA VAL A 488 2.91 27.61 7.94
C VAL A 488 2.62 26.85 9.24
N LYS A 489 1.50 26.12 9.24
CA LYS A 489 1.02 25.30 10.35
C LYS A 489 0.49 23.95 9.86
N LEU A 490 0.86 22.88 10.56
CA LEU A 490 0.40 21.52 10.34
C LEU A 490 -0.99 21.29 10.97
N GLY A 491 -1.89 20.65 10.23
CA GLY A 491 -3.27 20.35 10.64
C GLY A 491 -3.79 19.01 10.08
N ASP A 492 -5.09 18.79 10.24
CA ASP A 492 -5.82 17.53 9.97
C ASP A 492 -5.28 16.32 10.77
N PHE A 493 -5.63 16.28 12.05
CA PHE A 493 -5.25 15.20 12.97
C PHE A 493 -6.23 14.00 12.92
N GLY A 494 -7.16 13.96 11.95
CA GLY A 494 -8.20 12.92 11.86
C GLY A 494 -7.67 11.48 11.70
N LEU A 495 -6.45 11.33 11.20
CA LEU A 495 -5.74 10.05 11.12
C LEU A 495 -4.65 9.87 12.18
N SER A 496 -4.31 10.90 12.94
CA SER A 496 -3.22 10.85 13.92
C SER A 496 -3.56 9.98 15.12
N ARG A 497 -2.56 9.39 15.78
CA ARG A 497 -2.73 8.60 17.01
C ARG A 497 -1.49 8.73 17.90
N TYR A 498 -1.70 8.68 19.22
CA TYR A 498 -0.61 8.40 20.17
C TYR A 498 -0.22 6.92 20.06
N ILE A 499 1.07 6.63 20.22
CA ILE A 499 1.61 5.27 20.32
C ILE A 499 1.96 5.01 21.79
N GLU A 500 1.38 3.96 22.35
CA GLU A 500 1.81 3.36 23.63
C GLU A 500 2.93 2.34 23.33
N ASP A 501 3.84 2.13 24.29
CA ASP A 501 5.14 1.52 24.03
C ASP A 501 5.08 0.13 23.35
N GLU A 502 5.95 -0.05 22.35
CA GLU A 502 6.16 -1.25 21.51
C GLU A 502 5.03 -1.73 20.57
N GLU A 503 3.84 -1.11 20.53
CA GLU A 503 2.78 -1.52 19.58
C GLU A 503 2.57 -0.56 18.38
N TYR A 504 2.51 -1.15 17.17
CA TYR A 504 2.26 -0.44 15.92
C TYR A 504 0.80 -0.58 15.48
N TYR A 505 0.19 0.54 15.12
CA TYR A 505 -1.21 0.57 14.70
C TYR A 505 -1.41 -0.06 13.29
N LYS A 506 -2.42 -0.95 13.16
CA LYS A 506 -2.93 -1.47 11.89
C LYS A 506 -4.23 -0.75 11.49
N ALA A 507 -4.22 -0.06 10.36
CA ALA A 507 -5.36 0.72 9.88
C ALA A 507 -6.48 -0.10 9.22
N SER A 508 -7.73 0.34 9.41
CA SER A 508 -8.91 -0.17 8.69
C SER A 508 -8.93 0.24 7.21
N VAL A 509 -9.86 -0.34 6.43
CA VAL A 509 -9.86 -0.43 4.96
C VAL A 509 -10.32 0.87 4.25
N THR A 510 -9.88 2.05 4.70
CA THR A 510 -10.20 3.34 4.06
C THR A 510 -9.23 3.70 2.93
N ARG A 511 -9.61 4.68 2.09
CA ARG A 511 -8.78 5.25 1.02
C ARG A 511 -7.49 5.86 1.60
N LEU A 512 -6.37 5.14 1.50
CA LEU A 512 -5.08 5.62 1.98
C LEU A 512 -4.32 6.46 0.93
N PRO A 513 -3.47 7.43 1.36
CA PRO A 513 -2.66 8.27 0.48
C PRO A 513 -1.39 7.53 -0.01
N ILE A 514 -1.56 6.43 -0.76
CA ILE A 514 -0.48 5.49 -1.14
C ILE A 514 0.79 6.18 -1.70
N LYS A 515 0.65 7.25 -2.49
CA LYS A 515 1.76 8.00 -3.11
C LYS A 515 2.64 8.78 -2.11
N TRP A 516 2.18 8.99 -0.87
CA TRP A 516 2.92 9.64 0.22
C TRP A 516 3.49 8.63 1.22
N MET A 517 2.88 7.45 1.33
CA MET A 517 3.20 6.45 2.35
C MET A 517 4.57 5.79 2.13
N SER A 518 5.17 5.35 3.23
CA SER A 518 6.38 4.53 3.21
C SER A 518 6.08 3.06 2.82
N PRO A 519 7.10 2.30 2.34
CA PRO A 519 6.90 0.92 1.91
C PRO A 519 6.30 0.02 2.98
N GLU A 520 6.71 0.18 4.25
CA GLU A 520 6.16 -0.60 5.37
C GLU A 520 4.73 -0.24 5.74
N SER A 521 4.33 1.03 5.57
CA SER A 521 2.93 1.44 5.72
C SER A 521 2.05 0.91 4.59
N ILE A 522 2.58 0.78 3.36
CA ILE A 522 1.85 0.21 2.23
C ILE A 522 1.70 -1.31 2.40
N ASN A 523 2.81 -2.03 2.61
CA ASN A 523 2.84 -3.49 2.65
C ASN A 523 2.21 -4.09 3.92
N PHE A 524 2.42 -3.46 5.09
CA PHE A 524 2.08 -4.04 6.39
C PHE A 524 1.09 -3.19 7.20
N ARG A 525 0.59 -2.08 6.64
CA ARG A 525 -0.29 -1.09 7.29
C ARG A 525 0.29 -0.50 8.59
N ARG A 526 1.62 -0.58 8.77
CA ARG A 526 2.36 -0.11 9.95
C ARG A 526 2.65 1.38 9.87
N PHE A 527 2.29 2.13 10.91
CA PHE A 527 2.59 3.56 11.04
C PHE A 527 3.42 3.81 12.29
N THR A 528 4.52 4.55 12.13
CA THR A 528 5.49 4.94 13.17
C THR A 528 6.09 6.31 12.84
N THR A 529 6.86 6.90 13.76
CA THR A 529 7.65 8.12 13.50
C THR A 529 8.54 8.00 12.26
N ALA A 530 9.11 6.82 11.99
CA ALA A 530 9.93 6.57 10.79
C ALA A 530 9.10 6.56 9.49
N SER A 531 7.82 6.19 9.54
CA SER A 531 6.90 6.36 8.40
C SER A 531 6.50 7.82 8.19
N ASP A 532 6.35 8.60 9.27
CA ASP A 532 6.12 10.03 9.20
C ASP A 532 7.35 10.78 8.64
N VAL A 533 8.58 10.37 8.96
CA VAL A 533 9.82 10.92 8.36
C VAL A 533 9.82 10.75 6.83
N TRP A 534 9.36 9.59 6.34
CA TRP A 534 9.20 9.35 4.90
C TRP A 534 8.15 10.29 4.28
N MET A 535 6.96 10.38 4.89
CA MET A 535 5.89 11.27 4.42
C MET A 535 6.31 12.74 4.44
N PHE A 536 7.04 13.16 5.48
CA PHE A 536 7.61 14.51 5.59
C PHE A 536 8.58 14.81 4.45
N ALA A 537 9.44 13.86 4.05
CA ALA A 537 10.30 14.06 2.89
C ALA A 537 9.54 14.11 1.56
N VAL A 538 8.44 13.36 1.42
CA VAL A 538 7.50 13.55 0.29
C VAL A 538 6.88 14.95 0.32
N CYS A 539 6.46 15.43 1.49
CA CYS A 539 5.94 16.78 1.67
C CYS A 539 6.99 17.87 1.34
N MET A 540 8.26 17.71 1.72
CA MET A 540 9.33 18.61 1.31
C MET A 540 9.52 18.61 -0.22
N TRP A 541 9.39 17.46 -0.86
CA TRP A 541 9.41 17.35 -2.32
C TRP A 541 8.23 18.07 -2.99
N GLU A 542 7.02 17.95 -2.43
CA GLU A 542 5.83 18.69 -2.89
C GLU A 542 6.03 20.21 -2.77
N ILE A 543 6.58 20.67 -1.62
CA ILE A 543 6.89 22.09 -1.38
C ILE A 543 7.84 22.64 -2.45
N LEU A 544 8.95 21.96 -2.72
CA LEU A 544 9.94 22.38 -3.73
C LEU A 544 9.49 22.14 -5.17
N SER A 545 8.46 21.33 -5.38
CA SER A 545 7.82 21.10 -6.67
C SER A 545 6.62 22.01 -6.93
N PHE A 546 6.31 22.93 -5.99
CA PHE A 546 5.16 23.82 -6.00
C PHE A 546 3.80 23.11 -6.07
N GLY A 547 3.59 22.12 -5.19
CA GLY A 547 2.31 21.41 -5.05
C GLY A 547 2.05 20.34 -6.10
N LYS A 548 3.02 19.96 -6.94
CA LYS A 548 2.90 18.78 -7.83
C LYS A 548 2.65 17.53 -6.98
N GLN A 549 1.71 16.69 -7.42
CA GLN A 549 1.46 15.39 -6.81
C GLN A 549 2.71 14.47 -6.93
N PRO A 550 3.14 13.79 -5.85
CA PRO A 550 4.21 12.79 -5.91
C PRO A 550 3.80 11.62 -6.80
N PHE A 551 4.72 11.09 -7.60
CA PHE A 551 4.45 9.98 -8.54
C PHE A 551 3.22 10.22 -9.42
N PHE A 552 3.00 11.44 -9.92
CA PHE A 552 1.82 11.76 -10.76
C PHE A 552 1.72 10.91 -12.03
N TRP A 553 2.84 10.33 -12.49
CA TRP A 553 2.93 9.43 -13.65
C TRP A 553 2.62 7.95 -13.35
N LEU A 554 2.35 7.58 -12.09
CA LEU A 554 2.02 6.20 -11.67
C LEU A 554 0.59 6.10 -11.14
N GLU A 555 -0.03 4.93 -11.29
CA GLU A 555 -1.20 4.54 -10.50
C GLU A 555 -0.77 4.08 -9.10
N ASN A 556 -1.65 4.19 -8.10
CA ASN A 556 -1.33 3.84 -6.72
C ASN A 556 -0.79 2.41 -6.55
N LYS A 557 -1.28 1.45 -7.34
CA LYS A 557 -0.87 0.04 -7.31
C LYS A 557 0.59 -0.18 -7.74
N ASP A 558 1.13 0.71 -8.58
CA ASP A 558 2.46 0.56 -9.18
C ASP A 558 3.56 1.22 -8.35
N VAL A 559 3.19 2.17 -7.47
CA VAL A 559 4.12 2.93 -6.60
C VAL A 559 5.01 1.98 -5.79
N ILE A 560 4.44 0.96 -5.15
CA ILE A 560 5.20 0.04 -4.30
C ILE A 560 6.27 -0.71 -5.10
N GLY A 561 5.96 -1.16 -6.32
CA GLY A 561 6.91 -1.87 -7.18
C GLY A 561 8.07 -1.01 -7.69
N VAL A 562 7.89 0.31 -7.72
CA VAL A 562 8.94 1.30 -8.03
C VAL A 562 9.80 1.56 -6.79
N LEU A 563 9.18 1.86 -5.64
CA LEU A 563 9.90 2.04 -4.37
C LEU A 563 10.73 0.80 -3.99
N GLU A 564 10.20 -0.38 -4.25
CA GLU A 564 10.82 -1.67 -3.98
C GLU A 564 12.03 -2.00 -4.86
N LYS A 565 12.20 -1.34 -6.01
CA LYS A 565 13.41 -1.42 -6.86
C LYS A 565 14.52 -0.47 -6.40
N GLY A 566 14.22 0.46 -5.50
CA GLY A 566 15.13 1.52 -5.06
C GLY A 566 14.87 2.88 -5.72
N ASP A 567 13.94 2.97 -6.68
CA ASP A 567 13.58 4.24 -7.32
C ASP A 567 12.92 5.20 -6.31
N ARG A 568 13.14 6.51 -6.50
CA ARG A 568 12.64 7.60 -5.64
C ARG A 568 12.14 8.77 -6.48
N LEU A 569 11.47 9.74 -5.84
CA LEU A 569 11.04 10.97 -6.52
C LEU A 569 12.26 11.76 -7.01
N PRO A 570 12.27 12.27 -8.26
CA PRO A 570 13.42 12.96 -8.85
C PRO A 570 13.65 14.33 -8.21
N LYS A 571 14.89 14.82 -8.18
CA LYS A 571 15.21 16.15 -7.61
C LYS A 571 14.41 17.27 -8.31
N PRO A 572 13.63 18.09 -7.59
CA PRO A 572 12.99 19.28 -8.15
C PRO A 572 14.02 20.30 -8.68
N ASP A 573 13.66 21.05 -9.71
CA ASP A 573 14.59 21.96 -10.42
C ASP A 573 15.29 22.93 -9.46
N LEU A 574 14.50 23.66 -8.66
CA LEU A 574 14.96 24.67 -7.70
C LEU A 574 15.42 24.08 -6.34
N CYS A 575 15.43 22.75 -6.18
CA CYS A 575 15.85 22.13 -4.92
C CYS A 575 17.38 22.20 -4.73
N PRO A 576 17.88 22.77 -3.61
CA PRO A 576 19.29 22.72 -3.25
C PRO A 576 19.80 21.27 -3.14
N PRO A 577 20.98 20.93 -3.68
CA PRO A 577 21.49 19.55 -3.65
C PRO A 577 21.58 18.95 -2.24
N ILE A 578 22.01 19.75 -1.26
CA ILE A 578 22.11 19.32 0.15
C ILE A 578 20.75 18.95 0.76
N LEU A 579 19.68 19.65 0.38
CA LEU A 579 18.33 19.38 0.83
C LEU A 579 17.75 18.11 0.17
N TYR A 580 18.06 17.87 -1.11
CA TYR A 580 17.69 16.62 -1.76
C TYR A 580 18.42 15.41 -1.16
N THR A 581 19.70 15.53 -0.82
CA THR A 581 20.44 14.48 -0.09
C THR A 581 19.82 14.19 1.28
N LEU A 582 19.23 15.19 1.94
CA LEU A 582 18.47 14.98 3.17
C LEU A 582 17.16 14.22 2.92
N MET A 583 16.42 14.55 1.84
CA MET A 583 15.22 13.80 1.42
C MET A 583 15.53 12.33 1.12
N THR A 584 16.61 12.04 0.39
CA THR A 584 16.95 10.65 0.04
C THR A 584 17.33 9.81 1.26
N ARG A 585 17.93 10.39 2.31
CA ARG A 585 18.13 9.72 3.61
C ARG A 585 16.80 9.44 4.34
N CYS A 586 15.82 10.32 4.24
CA CYS A 586 14.48 10.08 4.78
C CYS A 586 13.71 9.01 4.01
N TRP A 587 14.07 8.77 2.75
CA TRP A 587 13.51 7.71 1.91
C TRP A 587 14.37 6.43 1.88
N ASP A 588 15.15 6.15 2.92
CA ASP A 588 15.73 4.80 3.04
C ASP A 588 14.61 3.76 3.10
N TYR A 589 14.82 2.61 2.44
CA TYR A 589 13.85 1.53 2.46
C TYR A 589 13.72 0.96 3.88
N ASP A 590 14.83 0.84 4.61
CA ASP A 590 14.81 0.37 6.00
C ASP A 590 14.35 1.51 6.94
N PRO A 591 13.26 1.35 7.71
CA PRO A 591 12.81 2.38 8.63
C PRO A 591 13.83 2.76 9.71
N SER A 592 14.76 1.87 10.10
CA SER A 592 15.75 2.19 11.14
C SER A 592 16.91 3.06 10.68
N GLU A 593 17.17 3.13 9.37
CA GLU A 593 18.26 3.94 8.79
C GLU A 593 17.82 5.41 8.52
N ARG A 594 16.52 5.71 8.70
CA ARG A 594 15.96 7.05 8.51
C ARG A 594 16.29 7.95 9.72
N PRO A 595 16.70 9.22 9.49
CA PRO A 595 16.99 10.15 10.59
C PRO A 595 15.75 10.53 11.38
N ARG A 596 15.90 10.82 12.68
CA ARG A 596 14.81 11.30 13.55
C ARG A 596 14.44 12.76 13.25
N PHE A 597 13.22 13.19 13.63
CA PHE A 597 12.79 14.57 13.38
C PHE A 597 13.65 15.59 14.14
N THR A 598 14.05 15.27 15.36
CA THR A 598 15.06 16.00 16.14
C THR A 598 16.36 16.26 15.37
N GLU A 599 16.89 15.28 14.64
CA GLU A 599 18.07 15.47 13.77
C GLU A 599 17.74 16.32 12.54
N LEU A 600 16.58 16.09 11.91
CA LEU A 600 16.14 16.82 10.73
C LEU A 600 15.97 18.32 10.99
N VAL A 601 15.51 18.72 12.19
CA VAL A 601 15.41 20.13 12.58
C VAL A 601 16.79 20.82 12.57
N CYS A 602 17.84 20.15 13.06
CA CYS A 602 19.20 20.69 13.02
C CYS A 602 19.68 20.84 11.56
N ASN A 603 19.63 19.76 10.77
CA ASN A 603 20.04 19.77 9.37
C ASN A 603 19.31 20.83 8.54
N LEU A 604 17.98 20.97 8.71
CA LEU A 604 17.19 21.98 8.00
C LEU A 604 17.46 23.41 8.48
N SER A 605 17.86 23.60 9.75
CA SER A 605 18.25 24.92 10.26
C SER A 605 19.57 25.39 9.63
N ASP A 606 20.55 24.49 9.49
CA ASP A 606 21.83 24.77 8.84
C ASP A 606 21.64 25.07 7.35
N ILE A 607 20.84 24.26 6.65
CA ILE A 607 20.47 24.48 5.23
C ILE A 607 19.74 25.82 5.05
N TYR A 608 18.79 26.14 5.94
CA TYR A 608 18.08 27.42 5.90
C TYR A 608 19.02 28.62 6.08
N GLN A 609 19.97 28.54 7.02
CA GLN A 609 20.94 29.60 7.25
C GLN A 609 21.90 29.75 6.04
N MET A 610 22.35 28.64 5.45
CA MET A 610 23.16 28.67 4.22
C MET A 610 22.42 29.33 3.04
N GLU A 611 21.16 28.94 2.77
CA GLU A 611 20.35 29.55 1.71
C GLU A 611 20.03 31.03 1.99
N LYS A 612 19.91 31.43 3.26
CA LYS A 612 19.70 32.82 3.67
C LYS A 612 20.93 33.68 3.35
N ASP A 613 22.13 33.19 3.64
CA ASP A 613 23.37 33.90 3.36
C ASP A 613 23.62 34.01 1.85
N ILE A 614 23.31 32.96 1.08
CA ILE A 614 23.30 32.99 -0.39
C ILE A 614 22.33 34.05 -0.92
N ALA A 615 21.10 34.13 -0.38
CA ALA A 615 20.11 35.10 -0.81
C ALA A 615 20.54 36.55 -0.51
N ILE A 616 21.16 36.80 0.65
CA ILE A 616 21.73 38.10 1.03
C ILE A 616 22.86 38.50 0.08
N GLU A 617 23.76 37.57 -0.25
CA GLU A 617 24.84 37.83 -1.20
C GLU A 617 24.33 38.13 -2.62
N GLN A 618 23.33 37.37 -3.10
CA GLN A 618 22.68 37.64 -4.39
C GLN A 618 22.05 39.04 -4.44
N GLU A 619 21.33 39.44 -3.38
CA GLU A 619 20.74 40.78 -3.31
C GLU A 619 21.79 41.89 -3.24
N ARG A 620 22.87 41.68 -2.46
CA ARG A 620 24.03 42.59 -2.43
C ARG A 620 24.62 42.76 -3.84
N ASN A 621 24.87 41.65 -4.53
CA ASN A 621 25.47 41.65 -5.87
C ASN A 621 24.53 42.27 -6.93
N ALA A 622 23.21 42.17 -6.75
CA ALA A 622 22.23 42.86 -7.59
C ALA A 622 22.29 44.39 -7.41
N ARG A 623 22.46 44.87 -6.16
CA ARG A 623 22.57 46.31 -5.85
C ARG A 623 23.87 46.95 -6.35
N TYR A 624 24.95 46.18 -6.53
CA TYR A 624 26.25 46.68 -7.03
C TYR A 624 26.45 46.59 -8.56
N ARG A 625 25.44 46.20 -9.34
CA ARG A 625 25.52 46.33 -10.81
C ARG A 625 25.37 47.81 -11.21
N PRO A 626 26.37 48.43 -11.88
CA PRO A 626 26.18 49.76 -12.44
C PRO A 626 25.08 49.73 -13.52
N PRO A 627 24.31 50.81 -13.71
CA PRO A 627 23.30 50.87 -14.75
C PRO A 627 23.95 50.67 -16.12
N LYS A 628 23.30 49.90 -16.99
CA LYS A 628 23.76 49.71 -18.38
C LYS A 628 23.87 51.09 -19.03
N ILE A 629 25.08 51.44 -19.46
CA ILE A 629 25.29 52.61 -20.33
C ILE A 629 24.46 52.38 -21.60
N LEU A 630 23.70 53.40 -21.97
CA LEU A 630 22.85 53.43 -23.16
C LEU A 630 23.71 53.15 -24.40
N GLU A 631 23.41 52.10 -25.17
CA GLU A 631 24.08 51.82 -26.44
C GLU A 631 23.78 52.93 -27.45
N PRO A 632 24.80 53.58 -28.05
CA PRO A 632 24.61 54.38 -29.24
C PRO A 632 24.32 53.46 -30.43
N THR A 633 23.40 53.89 -31.29
CA THR A 633 22.94 53.19 -32.49
C THR A 633 24.04 52.93 -33.54
N ALA A 634 23.85 51.83 -34.28
CA ALA A 634 24.44 51.47 -35.58
C ALA A 634 25.90 51.00 -35.60
N TYR A 635 26.08 49.73 -35.95
CA TYR A 635 27.36 49.15 -36.33
C TYR A 635 27.84 49.74 -37.67
N GLN A 636 29.00 50.41 -37.66
CA GLN A 636 29.92 50.42 -38.80
C GLN A 636 31.05 49.44 -38.51
N GLU A 637 31.49 48.73 -39.55
CA GLU A 637 32.43 47.61 -39.45
C GLU A 637 33.89 48.10 -39.33
N PRO A 638 34.67 47.66 -38.32
CA PRO A 638 36.05 48.10 -38.13
C PRO A 638 37.06 47.26 -38.96
N PRO A 639 38.15 47.87 -39.46
CA PRO A 639 39.10 47.22 -40.38
C PRO A 639 40.04 46.19 -39.70
N PRO A 640 40.62 45.25 -40.47
CA PRO A 640 41.42 44.15 -39.94
C PRO A 640 42.79 44.57 -39.38
N LYS A 641 43.25 43.89 -38.31
CA LYS A 641 44.55 44.14 -37.67
C LYS A 641 45.70 43.37 -38.36
N PRO A 642 46.89 43.98 -38.51
CA PRO A 642 48.05 43.36 -39.17
C PRO A 642 48.84 42.39 -38.27
N SER A 643 49.54 41.45 -38.93
CA SER A 643 50.33 40.36 -38.33
C SER A 643 51.62 40.81 -37.63
N ARG A 644 52.03 40.14 -36.54
CA ARG A 644 53.32 40.37 -35.85
C ARG A 644 54.37 39.27 -36.17
N PRO A 645 55.67 39.59 -36.35
CA PRO A 645 56.66 38.63 -36.87
C PRO A 645 57.29 37.70 -35.81
N LYS A 646 57.94 36.62 -36.30
CA LYS A 646 58.75 35.65 -35.53
C LYS A 646 60.09 36.23 -35.09
N TYR A 647 60.64 35.77 -33.96
CA TYR A 647 62.06 35.93 -33.62
C TYR A 647 62.62 34.70 -32.87
N ARG A 648 63.91 34.41 -33.06
CA ARG A 648 64.67 33.29 -32.43
C ARG A 648 65.78 33.84 -31.51
N PRO A 649 66.27 33.06 -30.52
CA PRO A 649 67.21 33.56 -29.51
C PRO A 649 68.69 33.47 -29.93
N PRO A 650 69.57 34.29 -29.33
CA PRO A 650 71.03 34.07 -29.29
C PRO A 650 71.55 33.71 -27.87
N PRO A 651 72.80 33.19 -27.74
CA PRO A 651 73.29 32.55 -26.51
C PRO A 651 74.20 33.39 -25.59
N GLN A 652 74.30 32.93 -24.34
CA GLN A 652 75.38 33.03 -23.33
C GLN A 652 76.53 34.07 -23.53
N THR A 653 76.79 34.94 -22.54
CA THR A 653 77.86 34.76 -21.51
C THR A 653 78.09 36.00 -20.62
N ASN A 654 78.33 35.74 -19.33
CA ASN A 654 79.27 36.39 -18.40
C ASN A 654 79.28 37.92 -18.09
N LEU A 655 79.02 38.16 -16.79
CA LEU A 655 79.88 38.87 -15.81
C LEU A 655 79.70 40.39 -15.50
N LEU A 656 79.66 40.63 -14.18
CA LEU A 656 80.21 41.76 -13.40
C LEU A 656 79.58 43.18 -13.53
N ALA A 657 78.76 43.55 -12.54
CA ALA A 657 79.00 44.69 -11.61
C ALA A 657 77.78 44.92 -10.66
N PRO A 658 77.92 45.58 -9.48
CA PRO A 658 77.29 45.03 -8.26
C PRO A 658 76.50 46.00 -7.34
N LYS A 659 75.86 45.41 -6.29
CA LYS A 659 75.48 46.00 -4.96
C LYS A 659 74.27 46.98 -4.92
N LEU A 660 73.31 46.95 -3.96
CA LEU A 660 73.13 46.25 -2.66
C LEU A 660 71.62 45.98 -2.30
N GLN A 661 71.35 44.77 -1.76
CA GLN A 661 70.52 44.36 -0.57
C GLN A 661 69.13 44.98 -0.29
N PHE A 662 68.07 44.22 0.09
CA PHE A 662 67.93 43.24 1.19
C PHE A 662 66.95 42.09 0.80
N GLN A 663 67.29 40.79 1.01
CA GLN A 663 66.86 39.90 2.12
C GLN A 663 65.33 39.63 2.16
N VAL A 664 64.80 38.40 2.11
CA VAL A 664 65.18 37.15 2.80
C VAL A 664 65.16 35.92 1.85
N PRO A 665 66.06 34.92 1.97
CA PRO A 665 66.23 33.85 0.96
C PRO A 665 65.39 32.59 1.14
N GLU A 666 65.13 31.92 0.02
CA GLU A 666 64.52 30.58 -0.09
C GLU A 666 65.50 29.43 0.19
N GLY A 667 64.92 28.28 0.56
CA GLY A 667 65.43 26.97 0.13
C GLY A 667 66.42 26.26 1.07
N LEU A 668 66.69 24.97 0.85
CA LEU A 668 66.10 24.03 -0.12
C LEU A 668 66.56 22.61 0.26
N CYS A 669 65.85 21.58 -0.22
CA CYS A 669 66.25 20.16 -0.19
C CYS A 669 66.37 19.55 1.24
N ALA A 670 66.26 18.25 1.48
CA ALA A 670 65.74 17.04 0.83
C ALA A 670 66.17 15.88 1.78
N SER A 671 65.81 14.64 1.47
CA SER A 671 66.34 13.39 2.09
C SER A 671 66.10 13.15 3.60
N SER A 672 65.28 12.12 3.88
CA SER A 672 65.49 11.17 4.99
C SER A 672 66.86 10.44 4.81
N PRO A 673 67.46 9.71 5.80
CA PRO A 673 66.77 9.02 6.93
C PRO A 673 67.54 8.83 8.28
N THR A 674 66.84 8.20 9.25
CA THR A 674 67.34 7.31 10.35
C THR A 674 68.13 7.83 11.58
N LEU A 675 67.86 7.15 12.71
CA LEU A 675 68.68 6.94 13.94
C LEU A 675 69.04 8.19 14.77
N THR A 676 68.50 8.39 15.98
CA THR A 676 68.89 7.62 17.20
C THR A 676 68.00 7.98 18.40
N SER A 677 67.76 7.02 19.30
CA SER A 677 67.23 7.25 20.67
C SER A 677 68.40 7.34 21.68
N PRO A 678 68.20 7.97 22.86
CA PRO A 678 67.97 7.22 24.12
C PRO A 678 66.68 7.68 24.85
N MET A 679 65.92 6.83 25.58
CA MET A 679 66.11 6.36 26.98
C MET A 679 66.14 7.53 28.02
N GLU A 680 65.48 7.48 29.19
CA GLU A 680 64.96 6.34 29.96
C GLU A 680 63.96 6.72 31.09
N TYR A 681 63.11 5.74 31.44
CA TYR A 681 62.48 5.42 32.76
C TYR A 681 61.32 6.24 33.38
N PRO A 682 60.52 5.64 34.30
CA PRO A 682 60.12 4.22 34.40
C PRO A 682 58.59 3.99 34.53
N SER A 683 58.12 2.83 34.06
CA SER A 683 56.83 2.23 34.44
C SER A 683 56.95 1.43 35.75
N PRO A 684 55.82 0.99 36.35
CA PRO A 684 55.63 -0.46 36.50
C PRO A 684 54.14 -0.94 36.35
N VAL A 685 53.86 -2.02 35.59
CA VAL A 685 53.55 -3.42 36.06
C VAL A 685 52.07 -3.61 36.48
N ASN A 686 51.30 -4.70 36.26
CA ASN A 686 51.28 -5.94 35.42
C ASN A 686 49.82 -6.51 35.53
N SER A 687 49.30 -7.56 34.87
CA SER A 687 49.67 -8.54 33.81
C SER A 687 48.35 -8.89 33.06
N LEU A 688 48.28 -9.30 31.78
CA LEU A 688 48.89 -10.40 31.01
C LEU A 688 48.36 -11.83 31.27
N HIS A 689 47.47 -12.28 30.36
CA HIS A 689 47.16 -13.66 29.89
C HIS A 689 46.00 -13.55 28.85
N THR A 690 45.86 -14.30 27.73
CA THR A 690 46.77 -15.12 26.90
C THR A 690 46.23 -15.11 25.43
N PRO A 691 47.06 -15.03 24.36
CA PRO A 691 46.61 -15.00 22.95
C PRO A 691 46.80 -16.39 22.25
N PRO A 692 46.74 -16.58 20.89
CA PRO A 692 46.17 -15.81 19.76
C PRO A 692 45.31 -16.67 18.75
N LEU A 693 45.03 -16.10 17.55
CA LEU A 693 44.58 -16.70 16.25
C LEU A 693 43.03 -16.83 16.08
N HIS A 694 42.39 -16.50 14.94
CA HIS A 694 42.87 -16.11 13.59
C HIS A 694 41.91 -15.15 12.84
N ARG A 695 42.39 -14.59 11.72
CA ARG A 695 41.79 -13.57 10.81
C ARG A 695 40.30 -13.76 10.48
N HIS A 696 39.43 -12.73 10.52
CA HIS A 696 39.29 -11.64 9.53
C HIS A 696 39.19 -12.07 8.05
N ASN A 697 38.01 -11.88 7.44
CA ASN A 697 37.88 -11.56 6.01
C ASN A 697 36.57 -10.78 5.78
N VAL A 698 36.71 -9.46 5.60
CA VAL A 698 35.62 -8.56 5.21
C VAL A 698 35.56 -8.51 3.69
N PHE A 699 34.47 -9.01 3.10
CA PHE A 699 34.19 -8.80 1.68
C PHE A 699 33.34 -7.54 1.48
N LYS A 700 34.01 -6.42 1.18
CA LYS A 700 33.42 -5.27 0.46
C LYS A 700 33.49 -5.53 -1.06
N ARG A 701 32.45 -5.14 -1.80
CA ARG A 701 32.39 -4.74 -3.24
C ARG A 701 30.92 -4.73 -3.70
N HIS A 702 30.45 -3.89 -4.62
CA HIS A 702 31.08 -2.84 -5.43
C HIS A 702 30.20 -1.57 -5.45
N SER A 703 30.80 -0.39 -5.22
CA SER A 703 30.30 0.90 -5.70
C SER A 703 31.31 1.46 -6.71
N MET A 704 30.92 2.45 -7.50
CA MET A 704 31.69 2.91 -8.68
C MET A 704 33.06 3.52 -8.31
N ARG A 705 34.01 3.42 -9.25
CA ARG A 705 35.40 3.85 -9.08
C ARG A 705 35.53 5.38 -8.98
N GLU A 706 36.41 5.81 -8.09
CA GLU A 706 36.73 7.21 -7.78
C GLU A 706 38.04 7.67 -8.48
N GLU A 707 38.44 7.03 -9.58
CA GLU A 707 39.80 7.13 -10.15
C GLU A 707 39.99 8.16 -11.30
N ASP A 708 38.93 8.82 -11.80
CA ASP A 708 39.05 9.84 -12.87
C ASP A 708 39.06 11.30 -12.38
N PHE A 709 39.08 11.54 -11.07
CA PHE A 709 39.21 12.90 -10.51
C PHE A 709 40.68 13.29 -10.31
N ILE A 710 41.24 14.03 -11.28
CA ILE A 710 42.46 14.81 -11.06
C ILE A 710 42.16 15.86 -9.98
N ARG A 711 42.66 15.62 -8.77
CA ARG A 711 42.50 16.56 -7.65
C ARG A 711 43.42 17.77 -7.90
N PRO A 712 42.88 18.99 -8.07
CA PRO A 712 43.71 20.18 -8.28
C PRO A 712 44.56 20.46 -7.05
N SER A 713 45.82 20.82 -7.30
CA SER A 713 46.85 21.07 -6.28
C SER A 713 46.81 22.48 -5.71
N SER A 714 46.21 23.43 -6.45
CA SER A 714 45.97 24.81 -6.00
C SER A 714 44.54 25.28 -6.25
N ARG A 715 44.18 26.40 -5.62
CA ARG A 715 42.86 27.04 -5.79
C ARG A 715 42.67 27.60 -7.21
N GLU A 716 43.73 28.12 -7.83
CA GLU A 716 43.70 28.62 -9.20
C GLU A 716 43.50 27.49 -10.21
N GLU A 717 44.16 26.34 -10.00
CA GLU A 717 44.04 25.15 -10.87
C GLU A 717 42.62 24.57 -10.83
N ALA A 718 42.01 24.51 -9.63
CA ALA A 718 40.61 24.12 -9.47
C ALA A 718 39.65 25.05 -10.23
N GLN A 719 39.94 26.35 -10.22
CA GLN A 719 39.11 27.37 -10.84
C GLN A 719 39.22 27.34 -12.38
N GLN A 720 40.41 27.08 -12.93
CA GLN A 720 40.62 26.88 -14.37
C GLN A 720 39.95 25.61 -14.89
N LEU A 721 40.05 24.48 -14.16
CA LEU A 721 39.34 23.25 -14.51
C LEU A 721 37.82 23.43 -14.51
N TRP A 722 37.29 24.17 -13.54
CA TRP A 722 35.85 24.47 -13.47
C TRP A 722 35.40 25.38 -14.62
N GLU A 723 36.19 26.38 -15.01
CA GLU A 723 35.86 27.23 -16.17
C GLU A 723 35.95 26.47 -17.50
N ALA A 724 36.90 25.55 -17.65
CA ALA A 724 37.00 24.68 -18.82
C ALA A 724 35.79 23.73 -18.94
N GLU A 725 35.39 23.10 -17.83
CA GLU A 725 34.23 22.20 -17.83
C GLU A 725 32.91 22.97 -18.05
N ARG A 726 32.80 24.20 -17.52
CA ARG A 726 31.68 25.11 -17.80
C ARG A 726 31.60 25.52 -19.28
N LEU A 727 32.73 25.74 -19.94
CA LEU A 727 32.78 26.04 -21.37
C LEU A 727 32.37 24.82 -22.21
N LYS A 728 32.84 23.64 -21.84
CA LYS A 728 32.51 22.35 -22.47
C LYS A 728 31.02 22.01 -22.34
N MET A 729 30.44 22.20 -21.15
CA MET A 729 28.99 22.12 -20.91
C MET A 729 28.19 23.06 -21.81
N ARG A 730 28.64 24.32 -21.98
CA ARG A 730 27.97 25.28 -22.86
C ARG A 730 28.07 24.88 -24.34
N GLN A 731 29.19 24.33 -24.79
CA GLN A 731 29.32 23.80 -26.16
C GLN A 731 28.40 22.59 -26.41
N ILE A 732 28.19 21.73 -25.42
CA ILE A 732 27.24 20.61 -25.50
C ILE A 732 25.79 21.12 -25.61
N LEU A 733 25.42 22.13 -24.82
CA LEU A 733 24.09 22.75 -24.87
C LEU A 733 23.83 23.45 -26.23
N ASP A 734 24.78 24.24 -26.75
CA ASP A 734 24.65 24.85 -28.08
C ASP A 734 24.50 23.79 -29.18
N LYS A 735 25.19 22.65 -29.06
CA LYS A 735 25.09 21.54 -30.01
C LYS A 735 23.72 20.85 -29.95
N GLN A 736 23.20 20.59 -28.75
CA GLN A 736 21.84 20.07 -28.57
C GLN A 736 20.77 21.05 -29.09
N GLN A 737 20.95 22.36 -28.86
CA GLN A 737 20.00 23.37 -29.32
C GLN A 737 19.98 23.51 -30.85
N LYS A 738 21.13 23.37 -31.52
CA LYS A 738 21.17 23.24 -33.00
C LYS A 738 20.44 21.99 -33.49
N GLN A 739 20.75 20.84 -32.89
CA GLN A 739 20.20 19.56 -33.31
C GLN A 739 18.66 19.53 -33.15
N MET A 740 18.13 20.11 -32.06
CA MET A 740 16.69 20.32 -31.87
C MET A 740 16.04 21.21 -32.96
N VAL A 741 16.75 22.22 -33.46
CA VAL A 741 16.24 23.09 -34.54
C VAL A 741 16.28 22.37 -35.90
N GLU A 742 17.29 21.55 -36.14
CA GLU A 742 17.40 20.71 -37.34
C GLU A 742 16.28 19.64 -37.35
N ASP A 743 16.06 18.94 -36.22
CA ASP A 743 14.96 17.98 -36.05
C ASP A 743 13.58 18.65 -36.24
N TYR A 744 13.38 19.88 -35.73
CA TYR A 744 12.11 20.61 -35.90
C TYR A 744 11.87 21.06 -37.35
N GLN A 745 12.93 21.36 -38.10
CA GLN A 745 12.83 21.65 -39.54
C GLN A 745 12.53 20.39 -40.35
N TRP A 746 13.15 19.26 -39.99
CA TRP A 746 12.92 17.96 -40.62
C TRP A 746 11.49 17.46 -40.39
N LEU A 747 10.98 17.51 -39.15
CA LEU A 747 9.58 17.18 -38.83
C LEU A 747 8.58 18.02 -39.63
N ARG A 748 8.87 19.31 -39.88
CA ARG A 748 8.03 20.17 -40.75
C ARG A 748 8.11 19.84 -42.24
N GLN A 749 9.13 19.13 -42.69
CA GLN A 749 9.21 18.61 -44.06
C GLN A 749 8.45 17.29 -44.17
N GLU A 750 8.51 16.43 -43.16
CA GLU A 750 7.77 15.17 -43.10
C GLU A 750 6.26 15.37 -42.89
N GLU A 751 5.85 16.34 -42.08
CA GLU A 751 4.44 16.75 -41.94
C GLU A 751 3.84 17.22 -43.29
N LYS A 752 4.68 17.73 -44.20
CA LYS A 752 4.28 18.10 -45.58
C LYS A 752 4.32 16.96 -46.58
N SER A 753 5.02 15.86 -46.31
CA SER A 753 5.04 14.67 -47.18
C SER A 753 3.96 13.65 -46.82
N LEU A 754 3.31 13.81 -45.66
CA LEU A 754 2.29 12.90 -45.12
C LEU A 754 0.84 13.33 -45.38
N ASP A 755 0.59 14.40 -46.16
CA ASP A 755 -0.76 14.84 -46.56
C ASP A 755 -1.20 14.19 -47.89
N PRO A 756 -2.13 13.19 -47.89
CA PRO A 756 -2.47 12.42 -49.07
C PRO A 756 -3.85 12.81 -49.62
N MET A 757 -4.05 14.09 -49.98
CA MET A 757 -5.29 14.57 -50.62
C MET A 757 -5.06 15.69 -51.66
N VAL A 758 -4.02 15.57 -52.50
CA VAL A 758 -3.87 16.38 -53.72
C VAL A 758 -3.50 15.51 -54.92
N TYR A 759 -4.50 14.83 -55.52
CA TYR A 759 -4.56 14.54 -56.97
C TYR A 759 -5.92 13.93 -57.35
N MET A 760 -6.80 14.77 -57.95
CA MET A 760 -8.07 14.43 -58.64
C MET A 760 -9.20 13.88 -57.73
N ASN A 761 -10.47 14.24 -57.93
CA ASN A 761 -11.11 14.62 -59.20
C ASN A 761 -12.26 15.64 -59.03
N ASP A 762 -12.54 16.40 -60.09
CA ASP A 762 -13.66 17.33 -60.19
C ASP A 762 -15.04 16.64 -60.10
N LYS A 763 -15.97 17.25 -59.32
CA LYS A 763 -17.30 17.73 -59.76
C LYS A 763 -18.26 17.93 -58.57
N SER A 764 -18.62 19.18 -58.32
CA SER A 764 -19.88 19.56 -57.65
C SER A 764 -21.04 19.49 -58.68
N PRO A 765 -22.34 19.47 -58.28
CA PRO A 765 -23.00 20.72 -57.83
C PRO A 765 -24.21 20.61 -56.83
N LEU A 766 -24.55 21.76 -56.19
CA LEU A 766 -25.83 22.17 -55.55
C LEU A 766 -26.25 21.45 -54.21
N THR A 767 -26.27 22.04 -52.99
CA THR A 767 -26.96 23.24 -52.39
C THR A 767 -28.47 23.11 -52.13
N PRO A 768 -29.09 23.76 -51.11
CA PRO A 768 -28.56 24.41 -49.88
C PRO A 768 -29.40 24.19 -48.57
N GLU A 769 -29.07 24.97 -47.51
CA GLU A 769 -29.89 25.31 -46.30
C GLU A 769 -30.02 24.24 -45.19
N LYS A 770 -30.05 24.58 -43.87
CA LYS A 770 -30.24 25.89 -43.19
C LYS A 770 -29.54 25.95 -41.80
N GLU A 771 -29.28 27.15 -41.29
CA GLU A 771 -28.56 27.43 -40.04
C GLU A 771 -29.41 27.40 -38.75
N ALA A 772 -28.80 26.95 -37.64
CA ALA A 772 -28.93 27.42 -36.22
C ALA A 772 -28.33 26.33 -35.29
N GLY A 773 -27.65 26.60 -34.17
CA GLY A 773 -27.26 27.83 -33.50
C GLY A 773 -27.18 27.59 -31.97
N TYR A 774 -25.98 27.67 -31.37
CA TYR A 774 -25.66 27.35 -29.95
C TYR A 774 -25.79 25.85 -29.57
N THR A 775 -24.98 25.22 -28.71
CA THR A 775 -23.91 25.68 -27.78
C THR A 775 -22.63 24.83 -27.87
N GLU A 776 -21.47 25.41 -27.59
CA GLU A 776 -20.22 24.66 -27.39
C GLU A 776 -20.29 23.75 -26.15
N PHE A 777 -19.92 22.47 -26.31
CA PHE A 777 -19.48 21.61 -25.22
C PHE A 777 -18.12 21.02 -25.60
N THR A 778 -17.05 21.52 -24.96
CA THR A 778 -15.68 21.03 -25.21
C THR A 778 -15.55 19.61 -24.70
N GLY A 779 -15.29 18.66 -25.60
CA GLY A 779 -14.88 17.30 -25.25
C GLY A 779 -13.52 17.27 -24.51
N PRO A 780 -13.18 16.16 -23.85
CA PRO A 780 -11.97 16.05 -23.04
C PRO A 780 -10.69 16.19 -23.90
N PRO A 781 -9.65 16.88 -23.39
CA PRO A 781 -8.39 17.06 -24.11
C PRO A 781 -7.67 15.72 -24.37
N GLN A 782 -6.96 15.67 -25.49
CA GLN A 782 -6.29 14.45 -25.98
C GLN A 782 -5.13 14.00 -25.07
N LYS A 783 -4.83 12.70 -25.10
CA LYS A 783 -3.81 12.05 -24.26
C LYS A 783 -2.40 12.57 -24.58
N PRO A 784 -1.53 12.82 -23.57
CA PRO A 784 -0.10 12.99 -23.79
C PRO A 784 0.56 11.63 -24.17
N PRO A 785 1.72 11.65 -24.87
CA PRO A 785 2.41 10.42 -25.27
C PRO A 785 2.99 9.63 -24.07
N ARG A 786 3.07 8.31 -24.21
CA ARG A 786 3.81 7.44 -23.28
C ARG A 786 5.31 7.59 -23.53
N LEU A 787 6.07 7.97 -22.50
CA LEU A 787 7.52 7.76 -22.47
C LEU A 787 7.80 6.34 -21.98
N GLY A 788 8.12 5.44 -22.91
CA GLY A 788 8.76 4.16 -22.64
C GLY A 788 10.15 4.16 -23.27
N ALA A 789 11.14 3.71 -22.49
CA ALA A 789 12.56 3.61 -22.85
C ALA A 789 13.27 4.92 -23.25
N GLN A 790 14.60 4.92 -23.16
CA GLN A 790 15.43 5.89 -23.85
C GLN A 790 15.28 5.63 -25.35
N SER A 791 14.97 6.66 -26.15
CA SER A 791 15.03 6.52 -27.60
C SER A 791 16.49 6.35 -28.01
N ILE A 792 16.86 5.12 -28.35
CA ILE A 792 18.09 4.83 -29.09
C ILE A 792 18.06 5.69 -30.37
N GLN A 793 19.16 6.35 -30.70
CA GLN A 793 19.26 7.13 -31.93
C GLN A 793 19.04 6.20 -33.13
N PRO A 794 18.18 6.55 -34.11
CA PRO A 794 17.94 5.70 -35.26
C PRO A 794 19.23 5.50 -36.07
N THR A 795 19.67 4.25 -36.19
CA THR A 795 20.79 3.78 -37.00
C THR A 795 20.45 3.78 -38.49
N ALA A 796 20.19 4.98 -39.02
CA ALA A 796 19.79 5.23 -40.41
C ALA A 796 20.97 5.27 -41.40
N ASN A 797 22.22 5.35 -40.93
CA ASN A 797 23.44 5.42 -41.75
C ASN A 797 24.22 4.09 -41.75
N LEU A 798 23.53 2.97 -41.96
CA LEU A 798 24.12 1.64 -42.18
C LEU A 798 23.62 1.11 -43.52
N ASP A 799 24.52 0.52 -44.32
CA ASP A 799 24.08 -0.28 -45.47
C ASP A 799 23.26 -1.50 -44.98
N ARG A 800 22.05 -1.65 -45.53
CA ARG A 800 21.10 -2.72 -45.17
C ARG A 800 20.96 -3.79 -46.26
N THR A 801 21.68 -3.65 -47.37
CA THR A 801 21.46 -4.44 -48.59
C THR A 801 21.62 -5.96 -48.35
N ASP A 802 22.53 -6.35 -47.45
CA ASP A 802 22.78 -7.75 -47.04
C ASP A 802 22.52 -8.02 -45.53
N ASP A 803 21.77 -7.15 -44.84
CA ASP A 803 21.54 -7.29 -43.38
C ASP A 803 20.40 -8.29 -43.07
N LEU A 804 20.75 -9.57 -42.93
CA LEU A 804 19.82 -10.65 -42.60
C LEU A 804 19.02 -10.41 -41.31
N VAL A 805 19.60 -9.72 -40.31
CA VAL A 805 18.89 -9.40 -39.06
C VAL A 805 17.80 -8.36 -39.33
N TYR A 806 18.12 -7.29 -40.05
CA TYR A 806 17.15 -6.28 -40.48
C TYR A 806 16.01 -6.90 -41.30
N LEU A 807 16.33 -7.75 -42.29
CA LEU A 807 15.33 -8.43 -43.12
C LEU A 807 14.39 -9.31 -42.29
N ASN A 808 14.92 -10.08 -41.33
CA ASN A 808 14.11 -10.94 -40.46
C ASN A 808 13.25 -10.15 -39.46
N VAL A 809 13.72 -9.00 -38.96
CA VAL A 809 12.89 -8.08 -38.15
C VAL A 809 11.73 -7.53 -38.98
N MET A 810 11.99 -7.13 -40.22
CA MET A 810 10.93 -6.64 -41.11
C MET A 810 9.94 -7.74 -41.53
N GLU A 811 10.37 -8.99 -41.70
CA GLU A 811 9.46 -10.13 -41.84
C GLU A 811 8.57 -10.33 -40.59
N LEU A 812 9.15 -10.26 -39.38
CA LEU A 812 8.41 -10.43 -38.13
C LEU A 812 7.39 -9.31 -37.90
N VAL A 813 7.75 -8.05 -38.20
CA VAL A 813 6.83 -6.91 -38.12
C VAL A 813 5.68 -7.06 -39.13
N ARG A 814 5.95 -7.52 -40.36
CA ARG A 814 4.89 -7.85 -41.33
C ARG A 814 3.96 -8.94 -40.80
N ALA A 815 4.50 -10.06 -40.28
CA ALA A 815 3.68 -11.13 -39.72
C ALA A 815 2.78 -10.68 -38.55
N VAL A 816 3.22 -9.69 -37.75
CA VAL A 816 2.39 -9.07 -36.69
C VAL A 816 1.31 -8.15 -37.27
N LEU A 817 1.59 -7.41 -38.34
CA LEU A 817 0.59 -6.60 -39.05
C LEU A 817 -0.45 -7.47 -39.75
N ASP A 818 -0.03 -8.57 -40.37
CA ASP A 818 -0.92 -9.55 -41.01
C ASP A 818 -1.81 -10.22 -39.97
N LEU A 819 -1.26 -10.65 -38.82
CA LEU A 819 -2.04 -11.12 -37.67
C LEU A 819 -3.10 -10.09 -37.25
N LYS A 820 -2.76 -8.80 -37.18
CA LYS A 820 -3.72 -7.74 -36.84
C LYS A 820 -4.84 -7.60 -37.88
N ASN A 821 -4.50 -7.70 -39.17
CA ASN A 821 -5.46 -7.54 -40.26
C ASN A 821 -6.39 -8.76 -40.40
N GLU A 822 -5.88 -9.96 -40.20
CA GLU A 822 -6.62 -11.22 -40.36
C GLU A 822 -7.44 -11.60 -39.10
N LEU A 823 -7.05 -11.16 -37.89
CA LEU A 823 -7.68 -11.59 -36.64
C LEU A 823 -9.20 -11.31 -36.57
N CYS A 824 -9.66 -10.22 -37.19
CA CYS A 824 -11.08 -9.88 -37.22
C CYS A 824 -11.91 -10.73 -38.21
N GLN A 825 -11.24 -11.47 -39.10
CA GLN A 825 -11.86 -12.26 -40.18
C GLN A 825 -11.71 -13.77 -39.97
N LEU A 826 -10.75 -14.21 -39.15
CA LEU A 826 -10.49 -15.61 -38.86
C LEU A 826 -11.40 -16.18 -37.74
N PRO A 827 -11.87 -17.43 -37.87
CA PRO A 827 -12.47 -18.16 -36.76
C PRO A 827 -11.40 -18.55 -35.72
N PRO A 828 -11.78 -18.90 -34.48
CA PRO A 828 -10.83 -19.16 -33.38
C PRO A 828 -9.79 -20.25 -33.66
N GLU A 829 -10.14 -21.25 -34.46
CA GLU A 829 -9.25 -22.33 -34.90
C GLU A 829 -8.11 -21.80 -35.79
N GLY A 830 -8.36 -20.73 -36.53
CA GLY A 830 -7.40 -20.06 -37.41
C GLY A 830 -6.33 -19.27 -36.66
N TYR A 831 -6.55 -18.89 -35.39
CA TYR A 831 -5.60 -18.09 -34.62
C TYR A 831 -4.25 -18.79 -34.43
N VAL A 832 -4.26 -20.13 -34.39
CA VAL A 832 -3.04 -20.95 -34.34
C VAL A 832 -2.17 -20.76 -35.57
N VAL A 833 -2.75 -20.53 -36.75
CA VAL A 833 -2.00 -20.39 -38.01
C VAL A 833 -1.23 -19.07 -38.03
N VAL A 834 -1.89 -17.95 -37.71
CA VAL A 834 -1.25 -16.63 -37.69
C VAL A 834 -0.20 -16.49 -36.59
N VAL A 835 -0.47 -17.00 -35.38
CA VAL A 835 0.53 -16.99 -34.29
C VAL A 835 1.71 -17.93 -34.59
N LYS A 836 1.47 -19.06 -35.27
CA LYS A 836 2.54 -19.95 -35.74
C LYS A 836 3.42 -19.27 -36.78
N ASN A 837 2.86 -18.47 -37.70
CA ASN A 837 3.65 -17.70 -38.67
C ASN A 837 4.57 -16.69 -37.95
N VAL A 838 4.04 -15.93 -36.99
CA VAL A 838 4.84 -15.01 -36.13
C VAL A 838 5.95 -15.76 -35.38
N GLY A 839 5.67 -16.95 -34.86
CA GLY A 839 6.68 -17.79 -34.20
C GLY A 839 7.75 -18.37 -35.14
N LEU A 840 7.42 -18.59 -36.41
CA LEU A 840 8.38 -19.02 -37.43
C LEU A 840 9.30 -17.87 -37.87
N THR A 841 8.77 -16.67 -38.09
CA THR A 841 9.58 -15.47 -38.39
C THR A 841 10.48 -15.08 -37.22
N LEU A 842 10.00 -15.20 -35.97
CA LEU A 842 10.86 -14.97 -34.80
C LEU A 842 12.01 -15.99 -34.72
N ARG A 843 11.76 -17.26 -35.07
CA ARG A 843 12.82 -18.28 -35.10
C ARG A 843 13.89 -17.98 -36.15
N LYS A 844 13.51 -17.49 -37.34
CA LYS A 844 14.48 -17.00 -38.35
C LYS A 844 15.32 -15.86 -37.78
N LEU A 845 14.69 -14.87 -37.15
CA LEU A 845 15.35 -13.72 -36.56
C LEU A 845 16.38 -14.16 -35.50
N ILE A 846 15.97 -14.97 -34.53
CA ILE A 846 16.88 -15.49 -33.49
C ILE A 846 18.06 -16.22 -34.13
N GLY A 847 17.84 -17.11 -35.11
CA GLY A 847 18.90 -17.80 -35.83
C GLY A 847 19.90 -16.85 -36.51
N SER A 848 19.41 -15.82 -37.22
CA SER A 848 20.29 -14.83 -37.85
C SER A 848 21.10 -13.97 -36.86
N VAL A 849 20.62 -13.82 -35.62
CA VAL A 849 21.36 -13.16 -34.55
C VAL A 849 22.35 -14.13 -33.90
N ASP A 850 21.99 -15.40 -33.72
CA ASP A 850 22.89 -16.45 -33.21
C ASP A 850 24.09 -16.68 -34.14
N ASP A 851 23.88 -16.64 -35.46
CA ASP A 851 24.95 -16.72 -36.46
C ASP A 851 25.89 -15.48 -36.40
N LEU A 852 25.36 -14.32 -36.01
CA LEU A 852 26.11 -13.05 -35.89
C LEU A 852 26.84 -12.92 -34.55
N LEU A 853 26.27 -13.41 -33.44
CA LEU A 853 26.80 -13.29 -32.08
C LEU A 853 28.30 -13.62 -31.92
N PRO A 854 28.86 -14.68 -32.56
CA PRO A 854 30.29 -14.98 -32.51
C PRO A 854 31.22 -13.88 -33.04
N SER A 855 30.73 -13.01 -33.93
CA SER A 855 31.49 -11.89 -34.50
C SER A 855 31.46 -10.61 -33.65
N LEU A 856 30.50 -10.50 -32.71
CA LEU A 856 30.27 -9.27 -31.94
C LEU A 856 31.09 -9.22 -30.63
N PRO A 857 31.34 -8.03 -30.05
CA PRO A 857 32.12 -7.89 -28.81
C PRO A 857 31.43 -8.56 -27.63
N SER A 858 32.20 -9.21 -26.75
CA SER A 858 31.68 -9.98 -25.61
C SER A 858 30.83 -9.16 -24.63
N SER A 859 31.07 -7.85 -24.52
CA SER A 859 30.25 -6.92 -23.75
C SER A 859 28.81 -6.82 -24.24
N SER A 860 28.60 -6.83 -25.56
CA SER A 860 27.28 -6.65 -26.18
C SER A 860 26.50 -7.96 -26.33
N ARG A 861 27.18 -9.12 -26.31
CA ARG A 861 26.52 -10.44 -26.39
C ARG A 861 25.52 -10.66 -25.25
N THR A 862 25.87 -10.26 -24.03
CA THR A 862 24.99 -10.46 -22.85
C THR A 862 23.68 -9.67 -22.95
N GLU A 863 23.73 -8.49 -23.56
CA GLU A 863 22.56 -7.61 -23.79
C GLU A 863 21.67 -8.16 -24.92
N ILE A 864 22.29 -8.58 -26.03
CA ILE A 864 21.60 -9.20 -27.17
C ILE A 864 20.94 -10.53 -26.75
N GLU A 865 21.64 -11.40 -26.02
CA GLU A 865 21.09 -12.63 -25.43
C GLU A 865 19.94 -12.35 -24.45
N GLY A 866 20.03 -11.26 -23.68
CA GLY A 866 18.96 -10.81 -22.79
C GLY A 866 17.69 -10.46 -23.57
N THR A 867 17.84 -9.76 -24.69
CA THR A 867 16.75 -9.35 -25.57
C THR A 867 16.17 -10.53 -26.37
N GLN A 868 17.01 -11.49 -26.81
CA GLN A 868 16.52 -12.77 -27.38
C GLN A 868 15.68 -13.57 -26.36
N LYS A 869 16.08 -13.59 -25.08
CA LYS A 869 15.30 -14.24 -24.00
C LYS A 869 13.97 -13.51 -23.75
N LEU A 870 13.95 -12.18 -23.86
CA LEU A 870 12.73 -11.37 -23.80
C LEU A 870 11.76 -11.76 -24.94
N LEU A 871 12.21 -11.77 -26.19
CA LEU A 871 11.35 -12.14 -27.33
C LEU A 871 10.74 -13.55 -27.23
N ASN A 872 11.50 -14.52 -26.71
CA ASN A 872 10.96 -15.87 -26.47
C ASN A 872 9.85 -15.87 -25.40
N LYS A 873 9.96 -15.01 -24.39
CA LYS A 873 8.92 -14.79 -23.37
C LYS A 873 7.70 -14.09 -23.97
N ASP A 874 7.88 -13.10 -24.83
CA ASP A 874 6.77 -12.37 -25.46
C ASP A 874 6.00 -13.24 -26.46
N LEU A 875 6.69 -14.13 -27.18
CA LEU A 875 6.02 -15.17 -27.99
C LEU A 875 5.23 -16.15 -27.11
N ALA A 876 5.76 -16.55 -25.95
CA ALA A 876 5.02 -17.39 -25.02
C ALA A 876 3.76 -16.69 -24.46
N GLU A 877 3.84 -15.38 -24.18
CA GLU A 877 2.69 -14.58 -23.76
C GLU A 877 1.67 -14.41 -24.90
N LEU A 878 2.11 -14.19 -26.15
CA LEU A 878 1.23 -14.18 -27.32
C LEU A 878 0.48 -15.50 -27.48
N ILE A 879 1.16 -16.65 -27.30
CA ILE A 879 0.54 -17.99 -27.33
C ILE A 879 -0.47 -18.16 -26.17
N ASN A 880 -0.19 -17.64 -24.98
CA ASN A 880 -1.13 -17.67 -23.86
C ASN A 880 -2.37 -16.83 -24.14
N LYS A 881 -2.22 -15.61 -24.68
CA LYS A 881 -3.36 -14.75 -25.08
C LYS A 881 -4.16 -15.35 -26.22
N MET A 882 -3.51 -16.03 -27.17
CA MET A 882 -4.19 -16.80 -28.22
C MET A 882 -5.06 -17.91 -27.63
N ARG A 883 -4.52 -18.74 -26.72
CA ARG A 883 -5.30 -19.80 -26.05
C ARG A 883 -6.47 -19.23 -25.26
N LEU A 884 -6.28 -18.10 -24.57
CA LEU A 884 -7.34 -17.41 -23.84
C LEU A 884 -8.44 -16.90 -24.79
N ALA A 885 -8.07 -16.35 -25.95
CA ALA A 885 -9.02 -15.92 -26.98
C ALA A 885 -9.79 -17.08 -27.61
N GLN A 886 -9.16 -18.25 -27.78
CA GLN A 886 -9.84 -19.47 -28.22
C GLN A 886 -10.84 -19.99 -27.18
N GLN A 887 -10.43 -20.07 -25.91
CA GLN A 887 -11.28 -20.54 -24.81
C GLN A 887 -12.51 -19.64 -24.57
N ASN A 888 -12.37 -18.33 -24.79
CA ASN A 888 -13.41 -17.33 -24.54
C ASN A 888 -14.13 -16.87 -25.82
N ALA A 889 -13.92 -17.53 -26.96
CA ALA A 889 -14.43 -17.07 -28.25
C ALA A 889 -15.96 -16.89 -28.30
N VAL A 890 -16.70 -17.70 -27.53
CA VAL A 890 -18.17 -17.70 -27.44
C VAL A 890 -18.72 -16.93 -26.23
N THR A 891 -17.86 -16.25 -25.45
CA THR A 891 -18.26 -15.46 -24.28
C THR A 891 -18.30 -13.96 -24.58
N SER A 892 -18.90 -13.17 -23.69
CA SER A 892 -18.87 -11.70 -23.76
C SER A 892 -17.46 -11.10 -23.67
N LEU A 893 -16.44 -11.89 -23.32
CA LEU A 893 -15.04 -11.47 -23.23
C LEU A 893 -14.26 -11.67 -24.54
N SER A 894 -14.86 -12.25 -25.59
CA SER A 894 -14.19 -12.58 -26.86
C SER A 894 -13.39 -11.40 -27.47
N GLU A 895 -14.00 -10.22 -27.56
CA GLU A 895 -13.33 -9.01 -28.11
C GLU A 895 -12.21 -8.46 -27.20
N GLU A 896 -12.33 -8.61 -25.89
CA GLU A 896 -11.29 -8.21 -24.95
C GLU A 896 -10.10 -9.18 -25.02
N CYS A 897 -10.35 -10.49 -25.16
CA CYS A 897 -9.28 -11.47 -25.36
C CYS A 897 -8.54 -11.26 -26.71
N LYS A 898 -9.25 -10.92 -27.80
CA LYS A 898 -8.63 -10.51 -29.07
C LYS A 898 -7.75 -9.27 -28.90
N ARG A 899 -8.25 -8.24 -28.21
CA ARG A 899 -7.50 -7.01 -27.90
C ARG A 899 -6.21 -7.29 -27.11
N GLN A 900 -6.26 -8.21 -26.15
CA GLN A 900 -5.06 -8.62 -25.40
C GLN A 900 -4.07 -9.38 -26.28
N MET A 901 -4.52 -10.21 -27.22
CA MET A 901 -3.64 -10.89 -28.17
C MET A 901 -2.95 -9.89 -29.11
N LEU A 902 -3.68 -8.90 -29.64
CA LEU A 902 -3.10 -7.81 -30.43
C LEU A 902 -2.06 -7.01 -29.65
N THR A 903 -2.34 -6.74 -28.37
CA THR A 903 -1.40 -6.03 -27.49
C THR A 903 -0.10 -6.83 -27.30
N ALA A 904 -0.19 -8.15 -27.04
CA ALA A 904 0.99 -9.01 -26.93
C ALA A 904 1.79 -9.08 -28.25
N SER A 905 1.12 -9.17 -29.39
CA SER A 905 1.80 -9.18 -30.71
C SER A 905 2.50 -7.85 -31.01
N HIS A 906 1.93 -6.72 -30.59
CA HIS A 906 2.57 -5.40 -30.73
C HIS A 906 3.81 -5.25 -29.85
N THR A 907 3.77 -5.74 -28.60
CA THR A 907 4.95 -5.77 -27.72
C THR A 907 6.09 -6.55 -28.38
N LEU A 908 5.82 -7.76 -28.88
CA LEU A 908 6.81 -8.59 -29.58
C LEU A 908 7.46 -7.86 -30.78
N ALA A 909 6.69 -7.08 -31.54
CA ALA A 909 7.22 -6.28 -32.66
C ALA A 909 8.10 -5.11 -32.20
N VAL A 910 7.75 -4.45 -31.08
CA VAL A 910 8.57 -3.38 -30.48
C VAL A 910 9.89 -3.94 -29.95
N ASP A 911 9.85 -5.05 -29.21
CA ASP A 911 11.07 -5.65 -28.68
C ASP A 911 11.95 -6.29 -29.76
N ALA A 912 11.38 -6.67 -30.91
CA ALA A 912 12.15 -7.11 -32.07
C ALA A 912 12.91 -5.94 -32.73
N LYS A 913 12.34 -4.73 -32.70
CA LYS A 913 13.06 -3.51 -33.07
C LYS A 913 14.14 -3.18 -32.03
N ASN A 914 13.86 -3.29 -30.74
CA ASN A 914 14.86 -3.08 -29.69
C ASN A 914 16.07 -4.04 -29.85
N LEU A 915 15.84 -5.29 -30.28
CA LEU A 915 16.90 -6.23 -30.64
C LEU A 915 17.75 -5.76 -31.83
N LEU A 916 17.12 -5.23 -32.89
CA LEU A 916 17.82 -4.66 -34.04
C LEU A 916 18.70 -3.48 -33.61
N ASP A 917 18.14 -2.56 -32.83
CA ASP A 917 18.82 -1.36 -32.36
C ASP A 917 20.04 -1.70 -31.47
N ALA A 918 19.96 -2.78 -30.67
CA ALA A 918 21.08 -3.32 -29.89
C ALA A 918 22.14 -4.04 -30.76
N VAL A 919 21.70 -4.81 -31.77
CA VAL A 919 22.60 -5.47 -32.74
C VAL A 919 23.37 -4.44 -33.57
N ASP A 920 22.72 -3.37 -34.01
CA ASP A 920 23.36 -2.29 -34.77
C ASP A 920 24.43 -1.57 -33.95
N GLN A 921 24.13 -1.23 -32.69
CA GLN A 921 25.12 -0.66 -31.78
C GLN A 921 26.32 -1.59 -31.60
N ALA A 922 26.09 -2.90 -31.47
CA ALA A 922 27.17 -3.88 -31.39
C ALA A 922 27.99 -3.98 -32.70
N LYS A 923 27.36 -3.90 -33.88
CA LYS A 923 28.05 -3.84 -35.18
C LYS A 923 28.92 -2.58 -35.31
N VAL A 924 28.41 -1.43 -34.88
CA VAL A 924 29.16 -0.15 -34.86
C VAL A 924 30.36 -0.25 -33.92
N LEU A 925 30.19 -0.75 -32.69
CA LEU A 925 31.28 -0.97 -31.73
C LEU A 925 32.34 -1.97 -32.22
N ALA A 926 31.96 -2.90 -33.12
CA ALA A 926 32.85 -3.88 -33.72
C ALA A 926 33.60 -3.38 -34.97
N ASN A 927 33.33 -2.16 -35.45
CA ASN A 927 33.72 -1.69 -36.79
C ASN A 927 33.23 -2.61 -37.94
N LEU A 928 32.13 -3.35 -37.72
CA LEU A 928 31.45 -4.18 -38.74
C LEU A 928 30.36 -3.40 -39.50
N ALA A 929 30.24 -2.11 -39.22
CA ALA A 929 29.34 -1.18 -39.88
C ALA A 929 29.95 -0.68 -41.21
N HIS A 930 29.34 -1.05 -42.33
CA HIS A 930 29.66 -0.42 -43.62
C HIS A 930 28.83 0.87 -43.80
N PRO A 931 29.48 2.01 -44.13
CA PRO A 931 28.74 3.20 -44.55
C PRO A 931 28.00 2.91 -45.86
N PRO A 932 26.85 3.55 -46.12
CA PRO A 932 26.12 3.39 -47.38
C PRO A 932 27.00 3.81 -48.57
N ALA A 933 26.92 3.07 -49.68
CA ALA A 933 27.54 3.47 -50.93
C ALA A 933 26.83 4.72 -51.50
N GLU A 934 27.61 5.68 -52.01
CA GLU A 934 27.13 6.88 -52.72
C GLU A 934 26.58 6.58 -54.12
#